data_AF-B7KMA6-F1
#
_entry.id   AF-B7KMA6-F1
#
_cell.length_a   1.000
_cell.length_b   1.000
_cell.length_c   1.000
_cell.angle_alpha   90.00
_cell.angle_beta   90.00
_cell.angle_gamma   90.00
#
_symmetry.space_group_name_H-M   'P 1'
#
loop_
_entity.id
_entity.type
_entity.pdbx_description
1 polymer ?
#
loop_
_entity_poly.entity_id
_entity_poly.type
_entity_poly.pdbx_seq_one_letter_code
_entity_poly.pdbx_strand_id
1 'polypeptide(L)'
;MITATHPTTQKTKNTKSNLIDVYTEALARFSPEQIYDRYPHNFKSDATGKLRGIPPFRESKSETSFTVFPDGGFFDAGDGFGGYAPDYIHSLKIGRWERARGRDFVAAVRELCALAKPDPQADRAGIPFPELSLSQSEIEKAQKSENRRGILACLIKLGQDTLWSEFGTAARDYLINERGLTEQQIKDFHLGYYRKRSDVVDYLKHKGYTATEIKEAGVALKKWEGYIIIPWLDEGGRPLTLYGRYHQKTAPEGLPKTLALPGIGTKRSPLYLDRAIAAGHKEVIFVEGVFDALLLQALGETRAISGVAASFSNEQIETLKRNRIEKVYHLGDPDGGGIGGTNSNLTRLLKACISVYVPPMLPDSLDPDEFVIRHGIEALKELIERSHHGLRWKAAQIVNKCGLDTDAAKERVLREALEVANSVPSQYKLELETFFWGEIRATMGDMDIDEFRELLERQINNDAQTLSDSSADIPDSFSPNSEYTQQVYNVLYRDKRWICVEGKLYYWETNHYEHSKDVVEKKRIRDFLNTLPKKNKDGEITYPFAKPNCVNNALEWLKMGFGIDPELVNPPGLNCTNGVLKIHWIESTPTWELVPHNPEQYYLYEPVLTYDPDAPQTDCDRLLSALDPAQLTIFLRSVAASLDIQTVRKYKGRLVRALLMKGLGSNGKDSIREVVRLMYGGIGMTGCTLSDFRQYDEGRKFPLSKLGRSRVNWASENASFAKIDSLQSLKAAITGDPLSVENKGKDENEYDPTAVLFFNCNDIPRLTGSMEAIASRYAVLTFNKTFTIDADPSKGEIEADPRFKYDPDFLKTHVLSAFLNRVLSELVNLMSDGIDYRACDRAWNEIKAENSHLFQFTQDVGLSYLEGKEMPVGDIWKLLEGWYQDNGYLSYIESSTGKLKADWTDSPIRGDRLVKGANQVTARILELFPKAKRVVLANNSRVIRGIGIVPSGNGDEGGHNQSHNQLPNPEVLPNNHSKQHNQGDTGNNSSSKEIELNTSPPESQQSLDDENTDYEGSTGSVREIQIQTPRIQNEHNQLNEDGCEEGETGYDSSSMESNSSLTEPHLLKPGTRIIHNESWVGTIQSIHPDGKVAQVYLDLMESVHPVDIDNLKLLDE
;
A
#
# COMPACT_ATOMS: atom_id res chain seq x y z
N MET A 1 60.61 -9.35 -8.02
CA MET A 1 59.85 -10.44 -8.67
C MET A 1 58.86 -11.01 -7.66
N ILE A 2 57.86 -11.78 -8.13
CA ILE A 2 56.80 -12.42 -7.33
C ILE A 2 55.88 -11.41 -6.63
N THR A 3 54.89 -10.94 -7.40
CA THR A 3 53.61 -10.43 -6.92
C THR A 3 52.85 -11.52 -6.17
N ALA A 4 52.28 -11.22 -5.01
CA ALA A 4 51.29 -12.07 -4.34
C ALA A 4 49.89 -11.53 -4.61
N THR A 5 49.07 -12.27 -5.36
CA THR A 5 47.70 -11.90 -5.72
C THR A 5 46.72 -12.37 -4.65
N HIS A 6 46.00 -11.44 -4.00
CA HIS A 6 44.76 -11.78 -3.29
C HIS A 6 43.59 -11.75 -4.29
N PRO A 7 42.90 -12.89 -4.54
CA PRO A 7 41.73 -12.91 -5.40
C PRO A 7 40.52 -12.33 -4.66
N THR A 8 40.29 -11.03 -4.82
CA THR A 8 39.08 -10.38 -4.30
C THR A 8 37.86 -10.89 -5.07
N THR A 9 37.20 -11.93 -4.55
CA THR A 9 35.93 -12.43 -5.07
C THR A 9 34.82 -11.41 -4.82
N GLN A 10 34.73 -10.43 -5.73
CA GLN A 10 33.57 -9.57 -5.85
C GLN A 10 32.34 -10.44 -6.16
N LYS A 11 31.64 -10.89 -5.11
CA LYS A 11 30.23 -11.25 -5.23
C LYS A 11 29.52 -9.98 -5.70
N THR A 12 29.20 -9.95 -6.99
CA THR A 12 28.40 -8.90 -7.61
C THR A 12 27.04 -8.88 -6.93
N LYS A 13 26.88 -8.03 -5.90
CA LYS A 13 25.57 -7.67 -5.37
C LYS A 13 24.80 -7.10 -6.55
N ASN A 14 23.79 -7.84 -7.00
CA ASN A 14 22.98 -7.48 -8.15
C ASN A 14 21.97 -6.41 -7.73
N THR A 15 22.51 -5.22 -7.41
CA THR A 15 21.78 -4.04 -7.00
C THR A 15 20.88 -3.62 -8.16
N LYS A 16 19.56 -3.59 -7.94
CA LYS A 16 18.59 -3.14 -8.97
C LYS A 16 18.87 -1.67 -9.32
N SER A 17 19.69 -1.42 -10.34
CA SER A 17 19.97 -0.08 -10.83
C SER A 17 18.75 0.47 -11.55
N ASN A 18 18.30 1.67 -11.16
CA ASN A 18 17.17 2.31 -11.83
C ASN A 18 17.60 2.76 -13.24
N LEU A 19 16.71 2.71 -14.22
CA LEU A 19 16.95 3.26 -15.56
C LEU A 19 17.42 4.74 -15.50
N ILE A 20 16.95 5.51 -14.51
CA ILE A 20 17.38 6.89 -14.30
C ILE A 20 18.84 6.96 -13.83
N ASP A 21 19.30 6.04 -13.00
CA ASP A 21 20.69 5.97 -12.54
C ASP A 21 21.60 5.56 -13.71
N VAL A 22 21.20 4.52 -14.46
CA VAL A 22 21.88 4.03 -15.67
C VAL A 22 21.98 5.13 -16.74
N TYR A 23 20.92 5.91 -16.96
CA TYR A 23 20.93 7.07 -17.86
C TYR A 23 21.87 8.18 -17.37
N THR A 24 21.88 8.46 -16.06
CA THR A 24 22.74 9.50 -15.48
C THR A 24 24.22 9.09 -15.54
N GLU A 25 24.54 7.81 -15.29
CA GLU A 25 25.87 7.26 -15.48
C GLU A 25 26.28 7.27 -16.98
N ALA A 26 25.36 6.95 -17.89
CA ALA A 26 25.65 6.96 -19.33
C ALA A 26 25.97 8.37 -19.84
N LEU A 27 25.21 9.39 -19.44
CA LEU A 27 25.54 10.78 -19.78
C LEU A 27 26.93 11.17 -19.24
N ALA A 28 27.25 10.82 -17.99
CA ALA A 28 28.52 11.15 -17.34
C ALA A 28 29.76 10.48 -17.96
N ARG A 29 29.60 9.61 -18.97
CA ARG A 29 30.70 8.97 -19.71
C ARG A 29 30.99 9.59 -21.09
N PHE A 30 30.20 10.54 -21.56
CA PHE A 30 30.40 11.19 -22.86
C PHE A 30 30.55 12.70 -22.71
N SER A 31 31.39 13.31 -23.54
CA SER A 31 31.31 14.75 -23.78
C SER A 31 30.09 15.06 -24.67
N PRO A 32 29.53 16.29 -24.64
CA PRO A 32 28.42 16.65 -25.50
C PRO A 32 28.74 16.43 -27.00
N GLU A 33 29.96 16.72 -27.44
CA GLU A 33 30.44 16.44 -28.81
C GLU A 33 30.16 14.99 -29.22
N GLN A 34 30.51 14.02 -28.36
CA GLN A 34 30.36 12.58 -28.64
C GLN A 34 28.90 12.12 -28.69
N ILE A 35 28.01 12.81 -27.96
CA ILE A 35 26.57 12.54 -28.00
C ILE A 35 25.96 13.04 -29.32
N TYR A 36 26.37 14.23 -29.76
CA TYR A 36 25.77 14.95 -30.87
C TYR A 36 26.50 14.80 -32.22
N ASP A 37 27.59 14.02 -32.33
CA ASP A 37 28.27 13.72 -33.61
C ASP A 37 27.51 12.75 -34.55
N ARG A 38 26.20 12.55 -34.32
CA ARG A 38 25.36 11.60 -35.06
C ARG A 38 24.77 12.20 -36.35
N TYR A 39 25.00 13.48 -36.57
CA TYR A 39 24.69 14.24 -37.78
C TYR A 39 25.83 15.25 -38.00
N PRO A 40 26.22 15.58 -39.26
CA PRO A 40 27.33 16.50 -39.54
C PRO A 40 26.97 17.97 -39.25
N HIS A 41 26.84 18.31 -37.96
CA HIS A 41 26.50 19.66 -37.49
C HIS A 41 27.61 20.71 -37.74
N ASN A 42 28.84 20.27 -38.02
CA ASN A 42 30.02 21.13 -38.22
C ASN A 42 30.24 22.13 -37.06
N PHE A 43 30.21 21.60 -35.84
CA PHE A 43 30.23 22.39 -34.61
C PHE A 43 31.43 23.34 -34.50
N LYS A 44 31.14 24.58 -34.09
CA LYS A 44 32.11 25.57 -33.63
C LYS A 44 31.87 25.82 -32.14
N SER A 45 32.90 25.66 -31.31
CA SER A 45 32.82 25.99 -29.88
C SER A 45 32.96 27.51 -29.68
N ASP A 46 32.12 28.09 -28.81
CA ASP A 46 32.27 29.48 -28.35
C ASP A 46 33.01 29.57 -27.00
N ALA A 47 33.44 30.78 -26.62
CA ALA A 47 34.21 31.01 -25.40
C ALA A 47 33.46 30.68 -24.08
N THR A 48 32.18 30.26 -24.16
CA THR A 48 31.40 29.75 -23.02
C THR A 48 31.22 28.22 -23.05
N GLY A 49 31.99 27.51 -23.88
CA GLY A 49 31.96 26.05 -24.00
C GLY A 49 30.75 25.49 -24.75
N LYS A 50 29.96 26.35 -25.41
CA LYS A 50 28.77 25.91 -26.18
C LYS A 50 29.17 25.58 -27.61
N LEU A 51 28.65 24.48 -28.13
CA LEU A 51 28.83 24.10 -29.52
C LEU A 51 27.69 24.66 -30.36
N ARG A 52 28.00 25.27 -31.51
CA ARG A 52 27.00 25.79 -32.47
C ARG A 52 27.20 25.21 -33.86
N GLY A 53 26.11 24.80 -34.51
CA GLY A 53 26.17 24.13 -35.80
C GLY A 53 24.83 24.10 -36.57
N ILE A 54 24.84 23.34 -37.65
CA ILE A 54 23.73 23.17 -38.60
C ILE A 54 22.67 22.23 -38.00
N PRO A 55 21.38 22.56 -37.97
CA PRO A 55 20.33 21.66 -37.44
C PRO A 55 20.06 20.47 -38.38
N PRO A 56 19.59 19.33 -37.85
CA PRO A 56 19.54 18.07 -38.61
C PRO A 56 18.34 17.93 -39.55
N PHE A 57 17.24 18.65 -39.31
CA PHE A 57 15.98 18.50 -40.07
C PHE A 57 15.60 19.72 -40.93
N ARG A 58 16.46 20.75 -41.00
CA ARG A 58 16.16 21.97 -41.73
C ARG A 58 17.40 22.67 -42.29
N GLU A 59 17.24 23.29 -43.44
CA GLU A 59 18.23 24.27 -43.92
C GLU A 59 18.26 25.50 -42.99
N SER A 60 19.46 25.99 -42.69
CA SER A 60 19.68 27.12 -41.77
C SER A 60 20.60 28.16 -42.39
N LYS A 61 20.07 29.36 -42.65
CA LYS A 61 20.76 30.47 -43.32
C LYS A 61 22.00 31.01 -42.58
N SER A 62 22.21 30.60 -41.33
CA SER A 62 23.37 31.00 -40.51
C SER A 62 24.27 29.82 -40.12
N GLU A 63 23.95 28.59 -40.54
CA GLU A 63 24.70 27.35 -40.23
C GLU A 63 25.01 27.09 -38.73
N THR A 64 24.31 27.79 -37.83
CA THR A 64 24.66 27.88 -36.39
C THR A 64 23.44 27.91 -35.47
N SER A 65 22.25 27.54 -35.96
CA SER A 65 21.01 27.57 -35.18
C SER A 65 20.85 26.40 -34.20
N PHE A 66 21.58 25.29 -34.40
CA PHE A 66 21.65 24.20 -33.45
C PHE A 66 22.71 24.50 -32.39
N THR A 67 22.31 24.59 -31.12
CA THR A 67 23.22 24.86 -29.98
C THR A 67 23.20 23.68 -29.02
N VAL A 68 24.37 23.19 -28.62
CA VAL A 68 24.57 22.23 -27.53
C VAL A 68 25.25 22.93 -26.36
N PHE A 69 24.80 22.63 -25.15
CA PHE A 69 25.26 23.26 -23.92
C PHE A 69 26.21 22.33 -23.12
N PRO A 70 27.08 22.87 -22.24
CA PRO A 70 28.00 22.06 -21.42
C PRO A 70 27.34 21.04 -20.48
N ASP A 71 26.05 21.21 -20.18
CA ASP A 71 25.24 20.28 -19.37
C ASP A 71 24.72 19.05 -20.16
N GLY A 72 25.05 18.95 -21.45
CA GLY A 72 24.59 17.89 -22.33
C GLY A 72 23.17 18.10 -22.90
N GLY A 73 22.51 19.22 -22.60
CA GLY A 73 21.28 19.66 -23.24
C GLY A 73 21.51 20.28 -24.63
N PHE A 74 20.44 20.39 -25.43
CA PHE A 74 20.49 21.05 -26.73
C PHE A 74 19.25 21.93 -27.00
N PHE A 75 19.40 22.88 -27.91
CA PHE A 75 18.33 23.71 -28.45
C PHE A 75 18.55 24.06 -29.92
N ASP A 76 17.55 23.79 -30.76
CA ASP A 76 17.47 24.31 -32.12
C ASP A 76 16.69 25.63 -32.13
N ALA A 77 17.41 26.74 -32.27
CA ALA A 77 16.82 28.07 -32.39
C ALA A 77 16.06 28.28 -33.70
N GLY A 78 16.21 27.39 -34.68
CA GLY A 78 15.45 27.41 -35.93
C GLY A 78 14.00 27.02 -35.73
N ASP A 79 13.76 25.89 -35.08
CA ASP A 79 12.42 25.28 -34.91
C ASP A 79 11.87 25.39 -33.48
N GLY A 80 12.64 25.97 -32.56
CA GLY A 80 12.25 26.20 -31.17
C GLY A 80 12.23 24.93 -30.30
N PHE A 81 12.81 23.83 -30.78
CA PHE A 81 12.85 22.54 -30.09
C PHE A 81 14.10 22.42 -29.21
N GLY A 82 13.93 21.86 -28.01
CA GLY A 82 15.03 21.60 -27.08
C GLY A 82 14.73 20.43 -26.15
N GLY A 83 15.79 19.73 -25.76
CA GLY A 83 15.75 18.48 -25.02
C GLY A 83 17.16 18.00 -24.67
N TYR A 84 17.29 16.70 -24.44
CA TYR A 84 18.56 16.05 -24.10
C TYR A 84 18.89 14.91 -25.07
N ALA A 85 20.01 14.22 -24.84
CA ALA A 85 20.50 13.12 -25.66
C ALA A 85 19.43 12.09 -26.12
N PRO A 86 18.45 11.66 -25.28
CA PRO A 86 17.41 10.73 -25.72
C PRO A 86 16.47 11.31 -26.78
N ASP A 87 16.08 12.58 -26.65
CA ASP A 87 15.20 13.26 -27.60
C ASP A 87 15.88 13.43 -28.96
N TYR A 88 17.16 13.77 -28.96
CA TYR A 88 17.98 13.90 -30.17
C TYR A 88 18.16 12.56 -30.89
N ILE A 89 18.51 11.50 -30.16
CA ILE A 89 18.67 10.15 -30.72
C ILE A 89 17.35 9.60 -31.26
N HIS A 90 16.23 9.87 -30.59
CA HIS A 90 14.91 9.52 -31.10
C HIS A 90 14.56 10.33 -32.36
N SER A 91 14.70 11.66 -32.31
CA SER A 91 14.40 12.57 -33.42
C SER A 91 15.14 12.19 -34.71
N LEU A 92 16.44 11.85 -34.61
CA LEU A 92 17.23 11.40 -35.76
C LEU A 92 16.69 10.13 -36.40
N LYS A 93 16.19 9.16 -35.62
CA LYS A 93 15.63 7.91 -36.13
C LYS A 93 14.33 8.10 -36.89
N ILE A 94 13.51 9.07 -36.47
CA ILE A 94 12.19 9.34 -37.08
C ILE A 94 12.23 10.45 -38.14
N GLY A 95 13.37 11.14 -38.31
CA GLY A 95 13.58 12.20 -39.30
C GLY A 95 12.91 13.54 -38.99
N ARG A 96 12.54 13.80 -37.73
CA ARG A 96 11.92 15.07 -37.28
C ARG A 96 12.15 15.31 -35.79
N TRP A 97 12.01 16.55 -35.34
CA TRP A 97 12.00 16.90 -33.91
C TRP A 97 10.78 16.30 -33.18
N GLU A 98 11.01 15.37 -32.27
CA GLU A 98 10.00 14.79 -31.38
C GLU A 98 10.63 14.33 -30.06
N ARG A 99 9.86 14.37 -28.96
CA ARG A 99 10.36 13.95 -27.66
C ARG A 99 10.30 12.45 -27.48
N ALA A 100 11.36 11.85 -26.95
CA ALA A 100 11.41 10.43 -26.66
C ALA A 100 10.46 10.10 -25.49
N ARG A 101 9.52 9.17 -25.69
CA ARG A 101 8.50 8.79 -24.69
C ARG A 101 8.44 7.28 -24.50
N GLY A 102 8.34 6.83 -23.25
CA GLY A 102 8.15 5.42 -22.90
C GLY A 102 9.20 4.51 -23.55
N ARG A 103 8.75 3.64 -24.47
CA ARG A 103 9.62 2.69 -25.19
C ARG A 103 10.70 3.39 -26.01
N ASP A 104 10.43 4.55 -26.58
CA ASP A 104 11.41 5.31 -27.37
C ASP A 104 12.51 5.93 -26.51
N PHE A 105 12.15 6.41 -25.32
CA PHE A 105 13.11 6.86 -24.31
C PHE A 105 14.01 5.69 -23.86
N VAL A 106 13.41 4.55 -23.52
CA VAL A 106 14.14 3.32 -23.15
C VAL A 106 15.08 2.86 -24.28
N ALA A 107 14.64 2.94 -25.54
CA ALA A 107 15.45 2.58 -26.70
C ALA A 107 16.62 3.55 -26.94
N ALA A 108 16.42 4.85 -26.73
CA ALA A 108 17.49 5.85 -26.85
C ALA A 108 18.52 5.75 -25.70
N VAL A 109 18.07 5.54 -24.45
CA VAL A 109 18.97 5.29 -23.30
C VAL A 109 19.75 3.99 -23.48
N ARG A 110 19.13 2.93 -24.00
CA ARG A 110 19.84 1.67 -24.34
C ARG A 110 20.95 1.90 -25.35
N GLU A 111 20.74 2.77 -26.33
CA GLU A 111 21.75 3.08 -27.35
C GLU A 111 22.89 3.95 -26.80
N LEU A 112 22.60 4.90 -25.89
CA LEU A 112 23.64 5.61 -25.13
C LEU A 112 24.52 4.64 -24.32
N CYS A 113 23.91 3.66 -23.65
CA CYS A 113 24.66 2.63 -22.92
C CYS A 113 25.51 1.75 -23.85
N ALA A 114 24.98 1.38 -25.03
CA ALA A 114 25.69 0.58 -26.02
C ALA A 114 26.91 1.30 -26.66
N LEU A 115 26.93 2.64 -26.65
CA LEU A 115 28.12 3.42 -27.02
C LEU A 115 29.20 3.43 -25.93
N ALA A 116 28.84 3.17 -24.66
CA ALA A 116 29.75 3.26 -23.52
C ALA A 116 30.63 1.99 -23.40
N LYS A 117 31.46 1.78 -24.42
CA LYS A 117 32.41 0.67 -24.52
C LYS A 117 33.37 0.65 -23.31
N PRO A 118 33.90 -0.52 -22.92
CA PRO A 118 34.97 -0.59 -21.93
C PRO A 118 36.20 0.19 -22.42
N ASP A 119 36.82 0.95 -21.53
CA ASP A 119 38.09 1.65 -21.80
C ASP A 119 39.24 0.83 -21.18
N PRO A 120 40.12 0.20 -22.00
CA PRO A 120 41.23 -0.60 -21.50
C PRO A 120 42.33 0.22 -20.79
N GLN A 121 42.33 1.55 -20.92
CA GLN A 121 43.34 2.42 -20.30
C GLN A 121 42.88 3.06 -18.98
N ALA A 122 41.57 3.05 -18.69
CA ALA A 122 41.00 3.69 -17.50
C ALA A 122 40.53 2.71 -16.40
N ASP A 123 40.71 1.40 -16.60
CA ASP A 123 40.24 0.30 -15.74
C ASP A 123 38.72 0.37 -15.45
N ARG A 124 37.94 0.67 -16.50
CA ARG A 124 36.48 0.87 -16.44
C ARG A 124 35.75 -0.07 -17.39
N ALA A 125 35.01 -1.02 -16.82
CA ALA A 125 34.02 -1.81 -17.55
C ALA A 125 32.96 -0.88 -18.20
N GLY A 126 32.44 -1.27 -19.37
CA GLY A 126 31.34 -0.57 -20.03
C GLY A 126 30.05 -0.59 -19.19
N ILE A 127 29.05 0.22 -19.54
CA ILE A 127 27.76 0.21 -18.82
C ILE A 127 26.93 -0.99 -19.27
N PRO A 128 26.63 -1.98 -18.39
CA PRO A 128 25.61 -2.96 -18.70
C PRO A 128 24.25 -2.26 -18.66
N PHE A 129 23.58 -2.12 -19.81
CA PHE A 129 22.15 -1.82 -19.80
C PHE A 129 21.44 -3.02 -19.14
N PRO A 130 20.73 -2.85 -18.01
CA PRO A 130 20.16 -3.99 -17.31
C PRO A 130 19.05 -4.61 -18.15
N GLU A 131 19.17 -5.90 -18.46
CA GLU A 131 18.09 -6.69 -19.08
C GLU A 131 16.98 -7.06 -18.08
N LEU A 132 16.79 -6.22 -17.06
CA LEU A 132 15.56 -6.19 -16.28
C LEU A 132 14.43 -5.80 -17.23
N SER A 133 13.43 -6.66 -17.34
CA SER A 133 12.15 -6.32 -17.97
C SER A 133 11.42 -5.32 -17.07
N LEU A 134 11.81 -4.04 -17.16
CA LEU A 134 11.21 -2.93 -16.42
C LEU A 134 9.69 -3.05 -16.47
N SER A 135 9.06 -3.14 -15.30
CA SER A 135 7.61 -3.24 -15.22
C SER A 135 6.98 -1.99 -15.85
N GLN A 136 5.76 -2.14 -16.37
CA GLN A 136 5.01 -1.02 -16.90
C GLN A 136 4.88 0.11 -15.86
N SER A 137 4.78 -0.24 -14.56
CA SER A 137 4.80 0.69 -13.42
C SER A 137 6.13 1.46 -13.29
N GLU A 138 7.29 0.81 -13.43
CA GLU A 138 8.59 1.49 -13.38
C GLU A 138 8.82 2.42 -14.58
N ILE A 139 8.42 1.98 -15.78
CA ILE A 139 8.46 2.82 -16.99
C ILE A 139 7.56 4.05 -16.82
N GLU A 140 6.35 3.88 -16.28
CA GLU A 140 5.43 4.99 -16.00
C GLU A 140 5.91 5.92 -14.87
N LYS A 141 6.50 5.37 -13.80
CA LYS A 141 7.13 6.17 -12.73
C LYS A 141 8.29 7.01 -13.28
N ALA A 142 9.15 6.43 -14.12
CA ALA A 142 10.23 7.16 -14.80
C ALA A 142 9.69 8.24 -15.76
N GLN A 143 8.72 7.89 -16.62
CA GLN A 143 8.10 8.82 -17.56
C GLN A 143 7.40 9.99 -16.86
N LYS A 144 6.70 9.74 -15.74
CA LYS A 144 6.08 10.79 -14.91
C LYS A 144 7.12 11.69 -14.25
N SER A 145 8.23 11.12 -13.77
CA SER A 145 9.35 11.89 -13.20
C SER A 145 9.94 12.84 -14.24
N GLU A 146 10.27 12.34 -15.43
CA GLU A 146 10.89 13.15 -16.49
C GLU A 146 9.93 14.18 -17.10
N ASN A 147 8.64 13.84 -17.24
CA ASN A 147 7.63 14.81 -17.67
C ASN A 147 7.49 15.96 -16.64
N ARG A 148 7.53 15.64 -15.33
CA ARG A 148 7.54 16.66 -14.28
C ARG A 148 8.83 17.50 -14.31
N ARG A 149 10.01 16.93 -14.60
CA ARG A 149 11.24 17.70 -14.83
C ARG A 149 11.07 18.70 -15.99
N GLY A 150 10.54 18.26 -17.13
CA GLY A 150 10.28 19.11 -18.30
C GLY A 150 9.30 20.25 -18.01
N ILE A 151 8.27 19.99 -17.21
CA ILE A 151 7.30 21.00 -16.75
C ILE A 151 7.97 22.01 -15.78
N LEU A 152 8.81 21.54 -14.86
CA LEU A 152 9.57 22.40 -13.94
C LEU A 152 10.55 23.31 -14.70
N ALA A 153 11.28 22.78 -15.68
CA ALA A 153 12.18 23.57 -16.53
C ALA A 153 11.43 24.69 -17.28
N CYS A 154 10.24 24.40 -17.82
CA CYS A 154 9.37 25.42 -18.42
C CYS A 154 8.89 26.47 -17.41
N LEU A 155 8.58 26.08 -16.16
CA LEU A 155 8.17 27.01 -15.11
C LEU A 155 9.33 27.88 -14.60
N ILE A 156 10.55 27.35 -14.51
CA ILE A 156 11.76 28.14 -14.20
C ILE A 156 11.93 29.23 -15.26
N LYS A 157 11.88 28.87 -16.55
CA LYS A 157 12.04 29.83 -17.66
C LYS A 157 10.93 30.90 -17.65
N LEU A 158 9.66 30.51 -17.51
CA LEU A 158 8.55 31.46 -17.34
C LEU A 158 8.77 32.36 -16.12
N GLY A 159 9.26 31.80 -15.01
CA GLY A 159 9.61 32.52 -13.80
C GLY A 159 10.66 33.59 -14.04
N GLN A 160 11.76 33.26 -14.72
CA GLN A 160 12.82 34.21 -15.08
C GLN A 160 12.24 35.33 -15.96
N ASP A 161 11.53 34.99 -17.04
CA ASP A 161 10.96 35.96 -17.98
C ASP A 161 9.95 36.90 -17.29
N THR A 162 9.21 36.37 -16.31
CA THR A 162 8.28 37.15 -15.48
C THR A 162 9.02 38.04 -14.48
N LEU A 163 10.13 37.57 -13.87
CA LEU A 163 10.94 38.37 -12.95
C LEU A 163 11.60 39.56 -13.66
N TRP A 164 11.97 39.44 -14.93
CA TRP A 164 12.52 40.55 -15.72
C TRP A 164 11.46 41.44 -16.41
N SER A 165 10.17 41.08 -16.31
CA SER A 165 9.05 41.92 -16.77
C SER A 165 8.68 43.05 -15.78
N GLU A 166 7.79 43.95 -16.17
CA GLU A 166 7.20 44.97 -15.28
C GLU A 166 6.62 44.37 -13.99
N PHE A 167 6.03 43.17 -14.07
CA PHE A 167 5.39 42.48 -12.94
C PHE A 167 6.38 41.96 -11.90
N GLY A 168 7.65 41.74 -12.28
CA GLY A 168 8.70 41.26 -11.38
C GLY A 168 9.37 42.35 -10.56
N THR A 169 9.02 43.63 -10.76
CA THR A 169 9.80 44.78 -10.27
C THR A 169 10.01 44.75 -8.75
N ALA A 170 8.96 44.68 -7.94
CA ALA A 170 9.10 44.63 -6.48
C ALA A 170 9.82 43.35 -5.95
N ALA A 171 9.89 42.28 -6.75
CA ALA A 171 10.65 41.08 -6.44
C ALA A 171 12.14 41.22 -6.81
N ARG A 172 12.47 41.92 -7.92
CA ARG A 172 13.86 42.33 -8.23
C ARG A 172 14.38 43.31 -7.19
N ASP A 173 13.56 44.31 -6.81
CA ASP A 173 13.96 45.34 -5.85
C ASP A 173 14.28 44.74 -4.48
N TYR A 174 13.54 43.72 -4.04
CA TYR A 174 13.86 42.92 -2.85
C TYR A 174 15.20 42.17 -2.99
N LEU A 175 15.40 41.44 -4.10
CA LEU A 175 16.62 40.65 -4.33
C LEU A 175 17.88 41.52 -4.41
N ILE A 176 17.78 42.69 -5.05
CA ILE A 176 18.91 43.61 -5.27
C ILE A 176 19.13 44.50 -4.03
N ASN A 177 18.11 45.24 -3.58
CA ASN A 177 18.30 46.33 -2.61
C ASN A 177 18.17 45.86 -1.15
N GLU A 178 17.29 44.90 -0.84
CA GLU A 178 17.19 44.33 0.52
C GLU A 178 18.16 43.17 0.73
N ARG A 179 18.54 42.45 -0.33
CA ARG A 179 19.31 41.20 -0.26
C ARG A 179 20.64 41.18 -1.02
N GLY A 180 21.06 42.31 -1.60
CA GLY A 180 22.43 42.52 -2.08
C GLY A 180 22.84 41.73 -3.33
N LEU A 181 21.91 41.04 -4.01
CA LEU A 181 22.22 40.25 -5.20
C LEU A 181 22.32 41.13 -6.44
N THR A 182 23.41 40.99 -7.19
CA THR A 182 23.55 41.61 -8.52
C THR A 182 22.61 40.97 -9.53
N GLU A 183 22.28 41.72 -10.60
CA GLU A 183 21.48 41.16 -11.70
C GLU A 183 22.07 39.87 -12.29
N GLN A 184 23.40 39.74 -12.30
CA GLN A 184 24.09 38.59 -12.87
C GLN A 184 23.89 37.35 -12.00
N GLN A 185 24.06 37.46 -10.68
CA GLN A 185 23.74 36.38 -9.73
C GLN A 185 22.25 35.97 -9.84
N ILE A 186 21.32 36.93 -9.96
CA ILE A 186 19.89 36.63 -10.14
C ILE A 186 19.64 35.81 -11.42
N LYS A 187 20.41 36.05 -12.49
CA LYS A 187 20.34 35.29 -13.76
C LYS A 187 21.01 33.91 -13.64
N ASP A 188 22.19 33.83 -13.02
CA ASP A 188 23.02 32.62 -12.89
C ASP A 188 22.47 31.57 -11.92
N PHE A 189 21.66 32.00 -10.94
CA PHE A 189 20.89 31.11 -10.05
C PHE A 189 19.48 30.83 -10.58
N HIS A 190 19.18 31.25 -11.82
CA HIS A 190 17.91 31.05 -12.50
C HIS A 190 16.67 31.50 -11.71
N LEU A 191 16.82 32.56 -10.91
CA LEU A 191 15.75 33.07 -10.05
C LEU A 191 14.58 33.62 -10.89
N GLY A 192 13.36 33.40 -10.41
CA GLY A 192 12.14 33.79 -11.13
C GLY A 192 11.07 34.38 -10.23
N TYR A 193 9.90 34.67 -10.80
CA TYR A 193 8.74 35.20 -10.08
C TYR A 193 7.45 34.51 -10.52
N TYR A 194 6.74 33.91 -9.57
CA TYR A 194 5.45 33.27 -9.82
C TYR A 194 4.33 34.31 -9.70
N ARG A 195 3.96 34.95 -10.81
CA ARG A 195 2.94 36.01 -10.85
C ARG A 195 1.54 35.51 -10.57
N LYS A 196 1.01 34.62 -11.42
CA LYS A 196 -0.36 34.08 -11.35
C LYS A 196 -0.43 32.64 -11.81
N ARG A 197 -1.39 31.88 -11.27
CA ARG A 197 -1.70 30.50 -11.67
C ARG A 197 -2.18 30.40 -13.12
N SER A 198 -2.90 31.40 -13.62
CA SER A 198 -3.33 31.49 -15.04
C SER A 198 -2.13 31.38 -15.98
N ASP A 199 -1.15 32.25 -15.74
CA ASP A 199 0.01 32.47 -16.60
C ASP A 199 0.83 31.17 -16.74
N VAL A 200 0.95 30.42 -15.63
CA VAL A 200 1.59 29.09 -15.59
C VAL A 200 0.79 28.04 -16.38
N VAL A 201 -0.53 27.97 -16.19
CA VAL A 201 -1.38 27.01 -16.89
C VAL A 201 -1.35 27.25 -18.41
N ASP A 202 -1.47 28.50 -18.83
CA ASP A 202 -1.59 28.84 -20.25
C ASP A 202 -0.25 28.79 -20.98
N TYR A 203 0.87 29.13 -20.31
CA TYR A 203 2.21 28.89 -20.83
C TYR A 203 2.50 27.39 -21.00
N LEU A 204 2.14 26.54 -20.03
CA LEU A 204 2.39 25.10 -20.12
C LEU A 204 1.51 24.43 -21.19
N LYS A 205 0.25 24.86 -21.36
CA LYS A 205 -0.58 24.46 -22.52
C LYS A 205 0.08 24.85 -23.84
N HIS A 206 0.58 26.09 -23.96
CA HIS A 206 1.27 26.56 -25.17
C HIS A 206 2.60 25.80 -25.43
N LYS A 207 3.23 25.25 -24.39
CA LYS A 207 4.38 24.32 -24.50
C LYS A 207 3.96 22.87 -24.79
N GLY A 208 2.67 22.59 -25.02
CA GLY A 208 2.16 21.29 -25.45
C GLY A 208 1.83 20.30 -24.32
N TYR A 209 1.85 20.74 -23.05
CA TYR A 209 1.44 19.90 -21.92
C TYR A 209 -0.08 19.91 -21.74
N THR A 210 -0.67 18.73 -21.50
CA THR A 210 -2.10 18.59 -21.25
C THR A 210 -2.50 19.08 -19.84
N ALA A 211 -3.78 19.41 -19.66
CA ALA A 211 -4.31 19.78 -18.35
C ALA A 211 -4.11 18.69 -17.27
N THR A 212 -4.07 17.42 -17.67
CA THR A 212 -3.77 16.27 -16.79
C THR A 212 -2.32 16.30 -16.33
N GLU A 213 -1.36 16.46 -17.23
CA GLU A 213 0.07 16.51 -16.89
C GLU A 213 0.42 17.71 -16.02
N ILE A 214 -0.16 18.89 -16.30
CA ILE A 214 0.00 20.10 -15.48
C ILE A 214 -0.55 19.89 -14.05
N LYS A 215 -1.64 19.12 -13.91
CA LYS A 215 -2.24 18.74 -12.62
C LYS A 215 -1.37 17.72 -11.87
N GLU A 216 -0.93 16.65 -12.55
CA GLU A 216 -0.08 15.60 -11.97
C GLU A 216 1.30 16.12 -11.54
N ALA A 217 1.88 17.07 -12.28
CA ALA A 217 3.14 17.72 -11.90
C ALA A 217 3.04 18.55 -10.60
N GLY A 218 1.83 18.95 -10.19
CA GLY A 218 1.56 19.68 -8.96
C GLY A 218 1.99 21.15 -8.96
N VAL A 219 2.30 21.72 -10.13
CA VAL A 219 2.96 23.04 -10.26
C VAL A 219 2.00 24.24 -10.26
N ALA A 220 0.80 24.09 -10.81
CA ALA A 220 -0.12 25.20 -11.07
C ALA A 220 -1.01 25.53 -9.85
N LEU A 221 -0.40 26.09 -8.80
CA LEU A 221 -1.03 26.35 -7.50
C LEU A 221 -1.37 27.84 -7.30
N LYS A 222 -2.48 28.15 -6.62
CA LYS A 222 -2.85 29.53 -6.27
C LYS A 222 -2.04 30.08 -5.09
N LYS A 223 -1.65 29.22 -4.14
CA LYS A 223 -0.81 29.61 -2.98
C LYS A 223 0.64 30.01 -3.32
N TRP A 224 1.00 29.98 -4.61
CA TRP A 224 2.32 30.37 -5.12
C TRP A 224 2.32 31.78 -5.73
N GLU A 225 1.16 32.43 -5.86
CA GLU A 225 1.02 33.77 -6.44
C GLU A 225 1.76 34.81 -5.56
N GLY A 226 2.71 35.54 -6.14
CA GLY A 226 3.56 36.53 -5.46
C GLY A 226 4.89 36.01 -4.90
N TYR A 227 5.27 34.75 -5.16
CA TYR A 227 6.51 34.18 -4.64
C TYR A 227 7.69 34.28 -5.64
N ILE A 228 8.86 34.65 -5.15
CA ILE A 228 10.14 34.47 -5.85
C ILE A 228 10.40 32.97 -5.97
N ILE A 229 10.65 32.51 -7.19
CA ILE A 229 11.04 31.14 -7.52
C ILE A 229 12.56 31.00 -7.32
N ILE A 230 12.95 30.08 -6.45
CA ILE A 230 14.31 29.58 -6.31
C ILE A 230 14.31 28.12 -6.84
N PRO A 231 14.97 27.84 -7.97
CA PRO A 231 15.05 26.49 -8.52
C PRO A 231 15.78 25.51 -7.58
N TRP A 232 15.28 24.29 -7.45
CA TRP A 232 15.93 23.22 -6.69
C TRP A 232 16.22 22.05 -7.63
N LEU A 233 17.50 21.75 -7.82
CA LEU A 233 18.02 20.80 -8.78
C LEU A 233 18.43 19.47 -8.10
N ASP A 234 18.55 18.39 -8.87
CA ASP A 234 19.22 17.15 -8.42
C ASP A 234 20.74 17.29 -8.55
N GLU A 235 21.49 16.32 -8.03
CA GLU A 235 22.95 16.32 -8.03
C GLU A 235 23.61 16.44 -9.42
N GLY A 236 22.83 16.25 -10.51
CA GLY A 236 23.23 16.45 -11.90
C GLY A 236 22.58 17.68 -12.57
N GLY A 237 22.13 18.67 -11.79
CA GLY A 237 21.61 19.95 -12.29
C GLY A 237 20.17 19.92 -12.83
N ARG A 238 19.43 18.80 -12.72
CA ARG A 238 18.08 18.68 -13.32
C ARG A 238 16.98 19.07 -12.32
N PRO A 239 15.94 19.84 -12.70
CA PRO A 239 14.93 20.30 -11.75
C PRO A 239 14.19 19.20 -10.96
N LEU A 240 14.30 19.22 -9.62
CA LEU A 240 13.53 18.37 -8.71
C LEU A 240 12.25 19.04 -8.22
N THR A 241 12.36 20.32 -7.85
CA THR A 241 11.27 21.09 -7.23
C THR A 241 11.55 22.57 -7.35
N LEU A 242 10.64 23.40 -6.86
CA LEU A 242 10.86 24.83 -6.66
C LEU A 242 10.66 25.16 -5.19
N TYR A 243 11.49 26.07 -4.68
CA TYR A 243 11.27 26.76 -3.41
C TYR A 243 10.76 28.17 -3.68
N GLY A 244 9.85 28.64 -2.84
CA GLY A 244 9.20 29.94 -2.95
C GLY A 244 9.54 30.81 -1.74
N ARG A 245 10.01 32.04 -1.97
CA ARG A 245 10.19 33.08 -0.94
C ARG A 245 9.26 34.25 -1.23
N TYR A 246 8.45 34.66 -0.26
CA TYR A 246 7.65 35.88 -0.41
C TYR A 246 8.56 37.11 -0.24
N HIS A 247 8.40 38.11 -1.10
CA HIS A 247 9.33 39.26 -1.22
C HIS A 247 9.03 40.43 -0.26
N GLN A 248 8.06 40.26 0.65
CA GLN A 248 7.68 41.26 1.66
C GLN A 248 7.92 40.71 3.07
N LYS A 249 8.00 41.61 4.08
CA LYS A 249 8.26 41.21 5.48
C LYS A 249 7.23 40.21 6.02
N THR A 250 5.97 40.41 5.67
CA THR A 250 4.81 39.57 5.99
C THR A 250 4.24 38.98 4.70
N ALA A 251 3.82 37.71 4.72
CA ALA A 251 3.09 37.08 3.62
C ALA A 251 1.58 37.42 3.71
N PRO A 252 0.78 37.16 2.67
CA PRO A 252 -0.68 37.31 2.73
C PRO A 252 -1.27 36.43 3.84
N GLU A 253 -2.41 36.85 4.40
CA GLU A 253 -3.04 36.16 5.52
C GLU A 253 -3.29 34.67 5.24
N GLY A 254 -2.89 33.80 6.16
CA GLY A 254 -2.97 32.35 6.01
C GLY A 254 -1.88 31.70 5.13
N LEU A 255 -0.92 32.45 4.59
CA LEU A 255 0.21 31.91 3.81
C LEU A 255 1.56 32.03 4.56
N PRO A 256 2.46 31.03 4.43
CA PRO A 256 3.79 31.10 5.03
C PRO A 256 4.75 31.95 4.20
N LYS A 257 5.72 32.61 4.85
CA LYS A 257 6.77 33.42 4.18
C LYS A 257 7.63 32.64 3.19
N THR A 258 7.71 31.31 3.37
CA THR A 258 8.42 30.38 2.49
C THR A 258 7.63 29.09 2.29
N LEU A 259 7.77 28.47 1.12
CA LEU A 259 7.08 27.22 0.78
C LEU A 259 7.85 26.44 -0.30
N ALA A 260 7.49 25.18 -0.51
CA ALA A 260 8.02 24.34 -1.60
C ALA A 260 6.88 23.74 -2.42
N LEU A 261 7.17 23.30 -3.65
CA LEU A 261 6.22 22.51 -4.43
C LEU A 261 6.01 21.13 -3.77
N PRO A 262 4.78 20.59 -3.79
CA PRO A 262 4.50 19.27 -3.25
C PRO A 262 5.11 18.15 -4.13
N GLY A 263 5.43 17.03 -3.48
CA GLY A 263 5.85 15.78 -4.12
C GLY A 263 6.85 14.99 -3.27
N ILE A 264 6.69 13.66 -3.25
CA ILE A 264 7.57 12.72 -2.54
C ILE A 264 8.93 12.64 -3.26
N GLY A 265 10.04 12.51 -2.51
CA GLY A 265 11.40 12.42 -3.08
C GLY A 265 11.89 13.65 -3.87
N THR A 266 11.21 14.79 -3.71
CA THR A 266 11.50 16.05 -4.44
C THR A 266 12.54 16.95 -3.76
N LYS A 267 12.98 16.60 -2.56
CA LYS A 267 14.09 17.25 -1.82
C LYS A 267 15.28 16.31 -1.58
N ARG A 268 15.34 15.20 -2.31
CA ARG A 268 16.31 14.11 -2.07
C ARG A 268 17.78 14.51 -2.23
N SER A 269 18.06 15.51 -3.07
CA SER A 269 19.35 16.20 -3.09
C SER A 269 19.25 17.46 -2.23
N PRO A 270 20.26 17.79 -1.40
CA PRO A 270 20.42 19.14 -0.86
C PRO A 270 20.42 20.19 -1.99
N LEU A 271 19.96 21.39 -1.66
CA LEU A 271 19.96 22.53 -2.59
C LEU A 271 21.40 22.95 -2.91
N TYR A 272 21.67 23.23 -4.19
CA TYR A 272 22.96 23.63 -4.76
C TYR A 272 24.12 22.62 -4.60
N LEU A 273 23.83 21.36 -4.24
CA LEU A 273 24.83 20.29 -4.24
C LEU A 273 25.39 20.03 -5.64
N ASP A 274 24.59 20.22 -6.70
CA ASP A 274 25.02 20.20 -8.10
C ASP A 274 26.14 21.21 -8.38
N ARG A 275 26.01 22.44 -7.84
CA ARG A 275 27.00 23.50 -8.01
C ARG A 275 28.28 23.20 -7.22
N ALA A 276 28.15 22.61 -6.02
CA ALA A 276 29.30 22.17 -5.23
C ALA A 276 30.05 21.01 -5.91
N ILE A 277 29.33 20.04 -6.50
CA ILE A 277 29.90 18.93 -7.28
C ILE A 277 30.57 19.45 -8.55
N ALA A 278 29.94 20.38 -9.28
CA ALA A 278 30.50 20.97 -10.49
C ALA A 278 31.77 21.81 -10.23
N ALA A 279 31.86 22.44 -9.06
CA ALA A 279 33.08 23.09 -8.57
C ALA A 279 34.17 22.09 -8.09
N GLY A 280 33.90 20.78 -8.13
CA GLY A 280 34.84 19.72 -7.77
C GLY A 280 34.90 19.38 -6.28
N HIS A 281 34.05 19.98 -5.43
CA HIS A 281 34.17 19.88 -3.98
C HIS A 281 33.93 18.46 -3.44
N LYS A 282 34.68 18.12 -2.40
CA LYS A 282 34.50 16.92 -1.55
C LYS A 282 34.11 17.27 -0.11
N GLU A 283 34.13 18.56 0.21
CA GLU A 283 33.65 19.15 1.44
C GLU A 283 32.57 20.19 1.15
N VAL A 284 31.54 20.26 2.00
CA VAL A 284 30.41 21.19 1.82
C VAL A 284 30.12 21.94 3.10
N ILE A 285 29.55 23.14 3.00
CA ILE A 285 29.05 23.93 4.13
C ILE A 285 27.53 23.77 4.14
N PHE A 286 26.99 23.17 5.18
CA PHE A 286 25.56 23.03 5.39
C PHE A 286 25.01 24.23 6.16
N VAL A 287 23.94 24.83 5.64
CA VAL A 287 23.13 25.87 6.31
C VAL A 287 21.65 25.48 6.27
N GLU A 288 20.88 25.90 7.28
CA GLU A 288 19.49 25.46 7.42
C GLU A 288 18.57 26.11 6.37
N GLY A 289 18.73 27.41 6.15
CA GLY A 289 17.92 28.20 5.22
C GLY A 289 18.34 28.11 3.75
N VAL A 290 17.35 28.27 2.86
CA VAL A 290 17.56 28.34 1.40
C VAL A 290 18.27 29.62 0.99
N PHE A 291 17.95 30.73 1.66
CA PHE A 291 18.43 32.04 1.25
C PHE A 291 19.90 32.24 1.62
N ASP A 292 20.33 31.63 2.72
CA ASP A 292 21.71 31.47 3.15
C ASP A 292 22.53 30.75 2.08
N ALA A 293 22.15 29.53 1.69
CA ALA A 293 22.86 28.80 0.64
C ALA A 293 22.90 29.57 -0.69
N LEU A 294 21.83 30.30 -1.03
CA LEU A 294 21.79 31.19 -2.20
C LEU A 294 22.80 32.34 -2.08
N LEU A 295 22.79 33.07 -0.97
CA LEU A 295 23.64 34.25 -0.80
C LEU A 295 25.12 33.87 -0.66
N LEU A 296 25.43 32.80 0.09
CA LEU A 296 26.79 32.28 0.23
C LEU A 296 27.37 31.85 -1.12
N GLN A 297 26.63 31.05 -1.90
CA GLN A 297 27.09 30.67 -3.24
C GLN A 297 27.15 31.86 -4.20
N ALA A 298 26.21 32.81 -4.12
CA ALA A 298 26.23 34.01 -4.97
C ALA A 298 27.49 34.85 -4.70
N LEU A 299 27.91 34.97 -3.44
CA LEU A 299 29.13 35.65 -3.02
C LEU A 299 30.40 34.79 -3.15
N GLY A 300 30.31 33.64 -3.83
CA GLY A 300 31.45 32.83 -4.27
C GLY A 300 31.79 31.62 -3.38
N GLU A 301 31.11 31.44 -2.25
CA GLU A 301 31.30 30.25 -1.41
C GLU A 301 30.50 29.06 -1.95
N THR A 302 31.03 28.48 -3.03
CA THR A 302 30.43 27.37 -3.80
C THR A 302 30.32 26.04 -3.04
N ARG A 303 30.85 25.94 -1.82
CA ARG A 303 30.62 24.77 -0.93
C ARG A 303 29.26 24.80 -0.24
N ALA A 304 28.55 25.95 -0.22
CA ALA A 304 27.32 26.12 0.55
C ALA A 304 26.13 25.33 -0.03
N ILE A 305 25.44 24.55 0.81
CA ILE A 305 24.26 23.75 0.48
C ILE A 305 23.20 23.86 1.59
N SER A 306 21.92 23.60 1.26
CA SER A 306 20.83 23.61 2.26
C SER A 306 19.94 22.36 2.22
N GLY A 307 19.52 21.89 3.39
CA GLY A 307 18.53 20.83 3.57
C GLY A 307 17.09 21.32 3.73
N VAL A 308 16.90 22.61 4.07
CA VAL A 308 15.59 23.25 4.36
C VAL A 308 14.91 22.68 5.62
N ALA A 309 15.74 22.25 6.56
CA ALA A 309 15.45 21.85 7.93
C ALA A 309 16.78 21.70 8.69
N ALA A 310 16.75 21.77 10.03
CA ALA A 310 17.89 21.54 10.92
C ALA A 310 18.57 20.16 10.81
N SER A 311 18.08 19.28 9.95
CA SER A 311 18.67 17.96 9.74
C SER A 311 18.43 17.47 8.32
N PHE A 312 19.44 16.84 7.74
CA PHE A 312 19.33 16.20 6.43
C PHE A 312 18.25 15.10 6.44
N SER A 313 17.63 14.80 5.29
CA SER A 313 16.88 13.53 5.13
C SER A 313 17.84 12.35 4.91
N ASN A 314 17.37 11.11 5.10
CA ASN A 314 18.18 9.93 4.77
C ASN A 314 18.50 9.86 3.26
N GLU A 315 17.59 10.33 2.41
CA GLU A 315 17.82 10.45 0.96
C GLU A 315 18.97 11.42 0.65
N GLN A 316 19.04 12.55 1.36
CA GLN A 316 20.09 13.56 1.21
C GLN A 316 21.45 13.03 1.67
N ILE A 317 21.51 12.27 2.76
CA ILE A 317 22.74 11.63 3.23
C ILE A 317 23.24 10.58 2.23
N GLU A 318 22.37 9.72 1.69
CA GLU A 318 22.79 8.77 0.63
C GLU A 318 23.15 9.48 -0.68
N THR A 319 22.56 10.64 -0.99
CA THR A 319 22.96 11.46 -2.15
C THR A 319 24.33 12.12 -1.95
N LEU A 320 24.64 12.64 -0.76
CA LEU A 320 25.98 13.15 -0.42
C LEU A 320 27.04 12.04 -0.56
N LYS A 321 26.75 10.86 0.00
CA LYS A 321 27.59 9.66 -0.04
C LYS A 321 27.80 9.12 -1.46
N ARG A 322 26.74 9.06 -2.30
CA ARG A 322 26.83 8.71 -3.74
C ARG A 322 27.80 9.62 -4.49
N ASN A 323 27.77 10.92 -4.19
CA ASN A 323 28.63 11.94 -4.81
C ASN A 323 30.00 12.09 -4.12
N ARG A 324 30.32 11.18 -3.19
CA ARG A 324 31.57 11.09 -2.44
C ARG A 324 31.88 12.37 -1.65
N ILE A 325 30.88 12.99 -1.03
CA ILE A 325 31.15 14.06 -0.05
C ILE A 325 31.72 13.41 1.22
N GLU A 326 32.91 13.86 1.61
CA GLU A 326 33.73 13.30 2.69
C GLU A 326 33.61 14.12 3.98
N LYS A 327 33.28 15.42 3.87
CA LYS A 327 33.22 16.36 4.99
C LYS A 327 32.02 17.32 4.88
N VAL A 328 31.38 17.61 6.02
CA VAL A 328 30.36 18.67 6.17
C VAL A 328 30.77 19.65 7.27
N TYR A 329 30.87 20.93 6.93
CA TYR A 329 30.90 22.04 7.88
C TYR A 329 29.46 22.43 8.23
N HIS A 330 29.02 22.22 9.46
CA HIS A 330 27.64 22.42 9.89
C HIS A 330 27.44 23.82 10.49
N LEU A 331 27.16 24.81 9.64
CA LEU A 331 26.82 26.17 10.04
C LEU A 331 25.30 26.23 10.33
N GLY A 332 24.93 25.80 11.53
CA GLY A 332 23.55 25.89 12.02
C GLY A 332 23.23 27.27 12.61
N ASP A 333 21.95 27.58 12.72
CA ASP A 333 21.47 28.86 13.23
C ASP A 333 21.77 28.99 14.75
N PRO A 334 21.99 30.21 15.29
CA PRO A 334 22.49 30.42 16.66
C PRO A 334 21.44 30.18 17.77
N ASP A 335 20.36 29.44 17.48
CA ASP A 335 19.23 29.21 18.37
C ASP A 335 19.27 27.82 19.06
N GLY A 336 18.25 27.52 19.87
CA GLY A 336 18.12 26.22 20.54
C GLY A 336 17.81 25.04 19.61
N GLY A 337 17.25 25.31 18.42
CA GLY A 337 17.01 24.32 17.36
C GLY A 337 18.29 23.89 16.66
N GLY A 338 19.14 24.84 16.28
CA GLY A 338 20.39 24.59 15.55
C GLY A 338 21.37 23.66 16.29
N ILE A 339 21.42 23.72 17.63
CA ILE A 339 22.21 22.78 18.46
C ILE A 339 21.65 21.35 18.33
N GLY A 340 20.32 21.19 18.38
CA GLY A 340 19.66 19.89 18.19
C GLY A 340 19.87 19.33 16.78
N GLY A 341 19.78 20.19 15.78
CA GLY A 341 20.09 19.89 14.38
C GLY A 341 21.52 19.42 14.17
N THR A 342 22.49 20.17 14.69
CA THR A 342 23.92 19.83 14.66
C THR A 342 24.20 18.46 15.27
N ASN A 343 23.61 18.14 16.43
CA ASN A 343 23.77 16.84 17.10
C ASN A 343 23.14 15.67 16.31
N SER A 344 21.97 15.89 15.69
CA SER A 344 21.30 14.94 14.80
C SER A 344 22.16 14.66 13.55
N ASN A 345 22.61 15.72 12.87
CA ASN A 345 23.44 15.61 11.68
C ASN A 345 24.80 14.98 11.98
N LEU A 346 25.48 15.33 13.08
CA LEU A 346 26.71 14.67 13.54
C LEU A 346 26.54 13.15 13.63
N THR A 347 25.51 12.70 14.35
CA THR A 347 25.24 11.28 14.58
C THR A 347 24.98 10.51 13.27
N ARG A 348 24.31 11.15 12.30
CA ARG A 348 23.82 10.52 11.07
C ARG A 348 24.82 10.58 9.92
N LEU A 349 25.63 11.64 9.84
CA LEU A 349 26.72 11.76 8.87
C LEU A 349 27.91 10.85 9.22
N LEU A 350 28.28 10.73 10.51
CA LEU A 350 29.28 9.74 10.93
C LEU A 350 28.83 8.31 10.57
N LYS A 351 27.55 7.95 10.78
CA LYS A 351 26.99 6.66 10.33
C LYS A 351 27.00 6.45 8.80
N ALA A 352 27.19 7.51 8.02
CA ALA A 352 27.33 7.48 6.56
C ALA A 352 28.79 7.60 6.07
N CYS A 353 29.76 7.55 6.99
CA CYS A 353 31.19 7.76 6.73
C CYS A 353 31.58 9.20 6.29
N ILE A 354 30.78 10.19 6.69
CA ILE A 354 31.01 11.62 6.38
C ILE A 354 31.42 12.35 7.66
N SER A 355 32.61 12.95 7.66
CA SER A 355 33.15 13.67 8.81
C SER A 355 32.46 15.03 8.99
N VAL A 356 32.19 15.43 10.23
CA VAL A 356 31.48 16.67 10.53
C VAL A 356 32.39 17.64 11.28
N TYR A 357 32.33 18.91 10.91
CA TYR A 357 33.01 20.02 11.55
C TYR A 357 31.98 21.09 11.92
N VAL A 358 32.17 21.79 13.04
CA VAL A 358 31.24 22.82 13.52
C VAL A 358 32.03 24.12 13.72
N PRO A 359 31.66 25.22 13.03
CA PRO A 359 32.29 26.53 13.23
C PRO A 359 31.98 27.08 14.63
N PRO A 360 32.77 28.05 15.13
CA PRO A 360 32.37 28.85 16.28
C PRO A 360 31.04 29.56 16.00
N MET A 361 30.24 29.82 17.05
CA MET A 361 28.95 30.49 16.90
C MET A 361 29.08 31.86 16.23
N LEU A 362 28.10 32.21 15.39
CA LEU A 362 28.05 33.51 14.72
C LEU A 362 27.91 34.66 15.76
N PRO A 363 28.71 35.73 15.64
CA PRO A 363 28.56 36.93 16.47
C PRO A 363 27.16 37.54 16.40
N ASP A 364 26.77 38.26 17.46
CA ASP A 364 25.50 38.98 17.61
C ASP A 364 24.23 38.13 17.41
N SER A 365 24.34 36.79 17.43
CA SER A 365 23.25 35.84 17.12
C SER A 365 22.60 36.08 15.75
N LEU A 366 23.41 36.41 14.74
CA LEU A 366 22.97 36.58 13.35
C LEU A 366 22.80 35.25 12.63
N ASP A 367 21.83 35.18 11.70
CA ASP A 367 21.73 34.12 10.69
C ASP A 367 22.91 34.20 9.70
N PRO A 368 23.27 33.12 8.98
CA PRO A 368 24.39 33.13 8.04
C PRO A 368 24.28 34.20 6.93
N ASP A 369 23.06 34.46 6.41
CA ASP A 369 22.86 35.53 5.41
C ASP A 369 23.04 36.94 6.01
N GLU A 370 22.52 37.21 7.21
CA GLU A 370 22.69 38.51 7.89
C GLU A 370 24.15 38.76 8.31
N PHE A 371 24.85 37.72 8.79
CA PHE A 371 26.27 37.81 9.12
C PHE A 371 27.11 38.22 7.90
N VAL A 372 26.91 37.57 6.74
CA VAL A 372 27.69 37.87 5.53
C VAL A 372 27.32 39.23 4.92
N ILE A 373 26.06 39.68 5.02
CA ILE A 373 25.67 41.06 4.65
C ILE A 373 26.42 42.10 5.50
N ARG A 374 26.61 41.82 6.79
CA ARG A 374 27.18 42.78 7.76
C ARG A 374 28.71 42.73 7.89
N HIS A 375 29.32 41.56 7.69
CA HIS A 375 30.76 41.32 7.92
C HIS A 375 31.54 40.85 6.67
N GLY A 376 30.84 40.51 5.58
CA GLY A 376 31.45 40.06 4.32
C GLY A 376 31.79 38.57 4.29
N ILE A 377 31.92 38.03 3.07
CA ILE A 377 32.08 36.58 2.85
C ILE A 377 33.44 36.04 3.32
N GLU A 378 34.51 36.85 3.27
CA GLU A 378 35.84 36.44 3.77
C GLU A 378 35.84 36.23 5.30
N ALA A 379 35.08 37.04 6.05
CA ALA A 379 34.93 36.86 7.50
C ALA A 379 34.22 35.53 7.85
N LEU A 380 33.34 35.04 6.99
CA LEU A 380 32.75 33.71 7.15
C LEU A 380 33.74 32.60 6.81
N LYS A 381 34.57 32.76 5.78
CA LYS A 381 35.63 31.78 5.45
C LYS A 381 36.61 31.62 6.62
N GLU A 382 37.07 32.73 7.21
CA GLU A 382 37.89 32.71 8.43
C GLU A 382 37.20 32.01 9.61
N LEU A 383 35.87 32.09 9.73
CA LEU A 383 35.11 31.39 10.76
C LEU A 383 35.01 29.89 10.49
N ILE A 384 34.78 29.50 9.23
CA ILE A 384 34.73 28.10 8.78
C ILE A 384 36.11 27.43 8.93
N GLU A 385 37.21 28.13 8.67
CA GLU A 385 38.58 27.63 8.91
C GLU A 385 38.85 27.33 10.39
N ARG A 386 38.18 28.02 11.31
CA ARG A 386 38.28 27.81 12.76
C ARG A 386 37.35 26.70 13.29
N SER A 387 36.69 25.93 12.41
CA SER A 387 35.75 24.88 12.81
C SER A 387 36.40 23.73 13.57
N HIS A 388 35.80 23.36 14.70
CA HIS A 388 36.21 22.20 15.48
C HIS A 388 35.64 20.90 14.88
N HIS A 389 36.34 19.78 15.05
CA HIS A 389 35.78 18.47 14.70
C HIS A 389 34.51 18.20 15.51
N GLY A 390 33.47 17.66 14.90
CA GLY A 390 32.13 17.54 15.50
C GLY A 390 32.10 16.69 16.77
N LEU A 391 33.00 15.71 16.90
CA LEU A 391 33.19 14.98 18.16
C LEU A 391 33.77 15.86 19.28
N ARG A 392 34.72 16.76 18.98
CA ARG A 392 35.23 17.74 19.96
C ARG A 392 34.13 18.68 20.42
N TRP A 393 33.37 19.23 19.45
CA TRP A 393 32.20 20.05 19.75
C TRP A 393 31.21 19.31 20.65
N LYS A 394 30.91 18.03 20.35
CA LYS A 394 30.00 17.21 21.16
C LYS A 394 30.53 16.97 22.58
N ALA A 395 31.83 16.72 22.76
CA ALA A 395 32.45 16.59 24.08
C ALA A 395 32.30 17.89 24.90
N ALA A 396 32.62 19.05 24.31
CA ALA A 396 32.43 20.35 24.95
C ALA A 396 30.95 20.62 25.31
N GLN A 397 29.99 20.21 24.46
CA GLN A 397 28.56 20.31 24.79
C GLN A 397 28.15 19.45 25.99
N ILE A 398 28.71 18.23 26.15
CA ILE A 398 28.46 17.39 27.33
C ILE A 398 29.01 18.08 28.58
N VAL A 399 30.26 18.56 28.54
CA VAL A 399 30.89 19.28 29.67
C VAL A 399 30.08 20.51 30.09
N ASN A 400 29.69 21.35 29.13
CA ASN A 400 28.89 22.56 29.38
C ASN A 400 27.49 22.25 29.93
N LYS A 401 26.87 21.14 29.51
CA LYS A 401 25.56 20.67 29.97
C LYS A 401 25.60 20.12 31.40
N CYS A 402 26.60 19.30 31.72
CA CYS A 402 26.65 18.53 32.96
C CYS A 402 27.32 19.29 34.12
N GLY A 403 28.26 20.20 33.81
CA GLY A 403 29.10 20.90 34.77
C GLY A 403 30.35 20.11 35.20
N LEU A 404 31.30 20.79 35.85
CA LEU A 404 32.52 20.22 36.45
C LEU A 404 32.74 20.70 37.92
N ASP A 405 31.72 21.33 38.50
CA ASP A 405 31.73 21.97 39.83
C ASP A 405 31.84 20.99 41.00
N THR A 406 31.44 19.74 40.76
CA THR A 406 31.30 18.66 41.74
C THR A 406 31.74 17.34 41.13
N ASP A 407 32.22 16.39 41.93
CA ASP A 407 32.63 15.08 41.41
C ASP A 407 31.44 14.28 40.84
N ALA A 408 30.24 14.49 41.39
CA ALA A 408 28.99 14.00 40.81
C ALA A 408 28.64 14.65 39.45
N ALA A 409 29.18 15.83 39.12
CA ALA A 409 29.08 16.41 37.77
C ALA A 409 30.09 15.81 36.81
N LYS A 410 31.32 15.58 37.27
CA LYS A 410 32.36 14.85 36.52
C LYS A 410 31.91 13.43 36.15
N GLU A 411 31.28 12.71 37.08
CA GLU A 411 30.72 11.37 36.81
C GLU A 411 29.62 11.43 35.73
N ARG A 412 28.72 12.43 35.76
CA ARG A 412 27.71 12.62 34.70
C ARG A 412 28.35 12.88 33.33
N VAL A 413 29.41 13.71 33.27
CA VAL A 413 30.15 13.94 32.01
C VAL A 413 30.73 12.62 31.50
N LEU A 414 31.40 11.83 32.34
CA LEU A 414 32.01 10.57 31.92
C LEU A 414 30.96 9.53 31.47
N ARG A 415 29.81 9.46 32.16
CA ARG A 415 28.70 8.57 31.79
C ARG A 415 28.09 8.94 30.44
N GLU A 416 27.74 10.22 30.22
CA GLU A 416 27.24 10.69 28.91
C GLU A 416 28.31 10.60 27.81
N ALA A 417 29.59 10.75 28.16
CA ALA A 417 30.70 10.59 27.23
C ALA A 417 30.85 9.13 26.75
N LEU A 418 30.71 8.14 27.64
CA LEU A 418 30.73 6.71 27.29
C LEU A 418 29.54 6.30 26.43
N GLU A 419 28.33 6.77 26.75
CA GLU A 419 27.13 6.52 25.92
C GLU A 419 27.32 7.03 24.48
N VAL A 420 27.88 8.22 24.32
CA VAL A 420 28.18 8.79 22.99
C VAL A 420 29.33 8.02 22.31
N ALA A 421 30.41 7.70 23.02
CA ALA A 421 31.53 6.94 22.49
C ALA A 421 31.10 5.56 21.94
N ASN A 422 30.26 4.84 22.68
CA ASN A 422 29.70 3.54 22.25
C ASN A 422 28.75 3.64 21.05
N SER A 423 28.20 4.83 20.76
CA SER A 423 27.33 5.08 19.61
C SER A 423 28.07 5.43 18.31
N VAL A 424 29.37 5.76 18.39
CA VAL A 424 30.20 6.20 17.26
C VAL A 424 30.74 4.98 16.48
N PRO A 425 30.61 4.93 15.14
CA PRO A 425 31.13 3.81 14.34
C PRO A 425 32.64 3.60 14.54
N SER A 426 33.06 2.35 14.71
CA SER A 426 34.43 1.96 15.10
C SER A 426 35.55 2.45 14.18
N GLN A 427 35.24 2.78 12.92
CA GLN A 427 36.17 3.42 11.98
C GLN A 427 36.69 4.78 12.48
N TYR A 428 35.92 5.50 13.31
CA TYR A 428 36.29 6.79 13.90
C TYR A 428 37.03 6.66 15.23
N LYS A 429 37.60 5.50 15.57
CA LYS A 429 38.27 5.29 16.86
C LYS A 429 39.42 6.27 17.09
N LEU A 430 40.18 6.62 16.04
CA LEU A 430 41.27 7.58 16.15
C LEU A 430 40.75 8.99 16.45
N GLU A 431 39.70 9.41 15.74
CA GLU A 431 39.03 10.70 15.90
C GLU A 431 38.31 10.82 17.25
N LEU A 432 37.79 9.71 17.77
CA LEU A 432 37.19 9.62 19.10
C LEU A 432 38.28 9.84 20.17
N GLU A 433 39.39 9.10 20.14
CA GLU A 433 40.48 9.31 21.12
C GLU A 433 41.13 10.70 21.00
N THR A 434 41.33 11.20 19.78
CA THR A 434 42.04 12.47 19.49
C THR A 434 41.18 13.71 19.74
N PHE A 435 39.90 13.68 19.36
CA PHE A 435 39.03 14.86 19.39
C PHE A 435 37.94 14.80 20.46
N PHE A 436 37.38 13.63 20.77
CA PHE A 436 36.36 13.49 21.81
C PHE A 436 37.02 13.41 23.19
N TRP A 437 37.74 12.32 23.46
CA TRP A 437 38.40 12.09 24.75
C TRP A 437 39.55 13.06 25.00
N GLY A 438 40.21 13.57 23.95
CA GLY A 438 41.15 14.69 24.05
C GLY A 438 40.55 15.95 24.66
N GLU A 439 39.29 16.29 24.34
CA GLU A 439 38.61 17.46 24.91
C GLU A 439 38.13 17.19 26.34
N ILE A 440 37.59 16.00 26.62
CA ILE A 440 37.20 15.59 27.99
C ILE A 440 38.42 15.65 28.92
N ARG A 441 39.56 15.06 28.52
CA ARG A 441 40.83 15.13 29.26
C ARG A 441 41.31 16.57 29.45
N ALA A 442 41.33 17.38 28.39
CA ALA A 442 41.75 18.78 28.48
C ALA A 442 40.89 19.63 29.43
N THR A 443 39.59 19.32 29.59
CA THR A 443 38.69 20.13 30.43
C THR A 443 38.56 19.61 31.87
N MET A 444 38.89 18.34 32.13
CA MET A 444 38.79 17.74 33.47
C MET A 444 40.07 17.82 34.32
N GLY A 445 41.23 18.08 33.72
CA GLY A 445 42.50 18.27 34.43
C GLY A 445 43.15 16.95 34.86
N ASP A 446 43.80 16.95 36.04
CA ASP A 446 44.68 15.86 36.55
C ASP A 446 43.93 14.57 36.98
N MET A 447 42.74 14.30 36.44
CA MET A 447 41.98 13.07 36.68
C MET A 447 42.44 11.99 35.71
N ASP A 448 42.78 10.79 36.21
CA ASP A 448 43.02 9.63 35.34
C ASP A 448 41.69 9.12 34.76
N ILE A 449 41.33 9.73 33.63
CA ILE A 449 40.13 9.41 32.86
C ILE A 449 40.24 8.03 32.23
N ASP A 450 41.44 7.53 31.95
CA ASP A 450 41.62 6.25 31.29
C ASP A 450 41.44 5.09 32.30
N GLU A 451 41.91 5.26 33.56
CA GLU A 451 41.55 4.38 34.67
C GLU A 451 40.05 4.43 34.98
N PHE A 452 39.46 5.62 35.14
CA PHE A 452 38.03 5.74 35.48
C PHE A 452 37.11 5.24 34.35
N ARG A 453 37.56 5.36 33.09
CA ARG A 453 36.93 4.75 31.91
C ARG A 453 37.03 3.24 31.95
N GLU A 454 38.19 2.64 32.21
CA GLU A 454 38.29 1.19 32.36
C GLU A 454 37.40 0.66 33.50
N LEU A 455 37.26 1.40 34.61
CA LEU A 455 36.37 1.03 35.71
C LEU A 455 34.89 1.06 35.30
N LEU A 456 34.44 2.13 34.62
CA LEU A 456 33.06 2.22 34.11
C LEU A 456 32.79 1.24 32.97
N GLU A 457 33.72 1.02 32.03
CA GLU A 457 33.59 0.02 30.98
C GLU A 457 33.57 -1.40 31.58
N ARG A 458 34.35 -1.71 32.62
CA ARG A 458 34.24 -2.98 33.36
C ARG A 458 32.89 -3.11 34.07
N GLN A 459 32.38 -2.04 34.68
CA GLN A 459 31.07 -2.06 35.35
C GLN A 459 29.95 -2.35 34.34
N ILE A 460 29.91 -1.62 33.21
CA ILE A 460 28.93 -1.82 32.14
C ILE A 460 29.02 -3.22 31.50
N ASN A 461 30.23 -3.76 31.31
CA ASN A 461 30.42 -5.11 30.78
C ASN A 461 30.06 -6.21 31.80
N ASN A 462 30.28 -6.00 33.09
CA ASN A 462 29.82 -6.90 34.14
C ASN A 462 28.29 -6.91 34.22
N ASP A 463 27.65 -5.74 34.14
CA ASP A 463 26.18 -5.61 34.07
C ASP A 463 25.64 -6.35 32.83
N ALA A 464 26.35 -6.28 31.69
CA ALA A 464 25.99 -7.00 30.46
C ALA A 464 26.20 -8.52 30.54
N GLN A 465 27.28 -9.03 31.16
CA GLN A 465 27.47 -10.48 31.37
C GLN A 465 26.49 -11.05 32.40
N THR A 466 26.06 -10.26 33.37
CA THR A 466 25.02 -10.65 34.36
C THR A 466 23.62 -10.72 33.71
N LEU A 467 23.44 -10.23 32.48
CA LEU A 467 22.19 -10.34 31.71
C LEU A 467 22.13 -11.55 30.77
N SER A 468 23.22 -12.30 30.57
CA SER A 468 23.21 -13.49 29.71
C SER A 468 22.92 -14.81 30.44
N ASP A 469 23.18 -14.88 31.76
CA ASP A 469 22.98 -16.09 32.57
C ASP A 469 21.93 -15.88 33.67
N SER A 470 20.86 -16.69 33.60
CA SER A 470 19.77 -16.83 34.58
C SER A 470 18.84 -15.62 34.82
N SER A 471 17.57 -15.84 34.52
CA SER A 471 16.45 -15.01 34.98
C SER A 471 16.02 -15.42 36.40
N ALA A 472 16.54 -14.77 37.45
CA ALA A 472 15.93 -14.69 38.79
C ALA A 472 16.61 -13.63 39.69
N ASP A 473 15.83 -13.05 40.60
CA ASP A 473 16.22 -12.43 41.88
C ASP A 473 17.39 -11.43 41.93
N ILE A 474 17.07 -10.15 41.68
CA ILE A 474 17.91 -8.99 42.07
C ILE A 474 17.61 -8.60 43.54
N PRO A 475 18.61 -8.47 44.43
CA PRO A 475 18.41 -8.05 45.82
C PRO A 475 17.93 -6.60 46.02
N ASP A 476 17.21 -6.40 47.13
CA ASP A 476 16.23 -5.33 47.38
C ASP A 476 16.83 -3.97 47.83
N SER A 477 17.91 -3.47 47.18
CA SER A 477 18.68 -2.32 47.70
C SER A 477 19.22 -1.27 46.72
N PHE A 478 18.95 -1.35 45.41
CA PHE A 478 19.31 -0.29 44.45
C PHE A 478 18.08 0.31 43.76
N SER A 479 17.74 1.55 44.15
CA SER A 479 16.61 2.32 43.59
C SER A 479 17.11 3.56 42.82
N PRO A 480 17.54 3.41 41.55
CA PRO A 480 17.73 4.56 40.68
C PRO A 480 16.38 5.28 40.45
N ASN A 481 16.42 6.61 40.30
CA ASN A 481 15.24 7.41 39.97
C ASN A 481 14.74 7.06 38.56
N SER A 482 13.87 6.06 38.46
CA SER A 482 13.30 5.61 37.19
C SER A 482 12.47 6.72 36.53
N GLU A 483 12.62 6.87 35.21
CA GLU A 483 11.88 7.87 34.44
C GLU A 483 10.37 7.53 34.44
N TYR A 484 9.49 8.54 34.37
CA TYR A 484 8.04 8.31 34.54
C TYR A 484 7.45 7.31 33.52
N THR A 485 8.03 7.19 32.33
CA THR A 485 7.66 6.18 31.32
C THR A 485 8.03 4.75 31.75
N GLN A 486 9.16 4.58 32.43
CA GLN A 486 9.57 3.30 33.03
C GLN A 486 8.73 2.97 34.26
N GLN A 487 8.35 3.96 35.07
CA GLN A 487 7.41 3.77 36.19
C GLN A 487 6.04 3.30 35.69
N VAL A 488 5.52 3.94 34.63
CA VAL A 488 4.29 3.52 33.94
C VAL A 488 4.39 2.06 33.49
N TYR A 489 5.45 1.68 32.77
CA TYR A 489 5.67 0.29 32.35
C TYR A 489 5.72 -0.68 33.54
N ASN A 490 6.56 -0.39 34.55
CA ASN A 490 6.80 -1.27 35.69
C ASN A 490 5.56 -1.49 36.56
N VAL A 491 4.71 -0.48 36.74
CA VAL A 491 3.52 -0.57 37.61
C VAL A 491 2.27 -1.03 36.86
N LEU A 492 2.09 -0.66 35.59
CA LEU A 492 0.84 -0.89 34.86
C LEU A 492 0.91 -1.98 33.78
N TYR A 493 2.09 -2.42 33.33
CA TYR A 493 2.23 -3.32 32.17
C TYR A 493 3.14 -4.53 32.39
N ARG A 494 3.52 -4.83 33.64
CA ARG A 494 4.14 -6.11 34.05
C ARG A 494 3.13 -7.20 34.44
N ASP A 495 1.84 -6.86 34.46
CA ASP A 495 0.73 -7.71 34.91
C ASP A 495 0.34 -8.82 33.92
N LYS A 496 0.54 -8.56 32.63
CA LYS A 496 0.27 -9.46 31.50
C LYS A 496 1.43 -9.42 30.51
N ARG A 497 1.42 -10.34 29.53
CA ARG A 497 2.27 -10.22 28.34
C ARG A 497 1.60 -9.28 27.34
N TRP A 498 2.25 -8.19 26.98
CA TRP A 498 1.71 -7.17 26.06
C TRP A 498 2.44 -7.18 24.71
N ILE A 499 1.72 -6.89 23.63
CA ILE A 499 2.27 -6.69 22.27
C ILE A 499 1.66 -5.43 21.63
N CYS A 500 2.34 -4.87 20.65
CA CYS A 500 1.86 -3.78 19.82
C CYS A 500 1.91 -4.15 18.33
N VAL A 501 0.77 -4.01 17.66
CA VAL A 501 0.61 -4.30 16.22
C VAL A 501 0.03 -3.07 15.53
N GLU A 502 0.72 -2.54 14.53
CA GLU A 502 0.36 -1.31 13.76
C GLU A 502 0.15 -0.01 14.57
N GLY A 503 0.51 0.00 15.86
CA GLY A 503 0.25 1.11 16.80
C GLY A 503 -0.98 0.92 17.70
N LYS A 504 -1.56 -0.29 17.75
CA LYS A 504 -2.58 -0.72 18.72
C LYS A 504 -1.95 -1.64 19.77
N LEU A 505 -2.37 -1.54 21.03
CA LEU A 505 -1.92 -2.44 22.10
C LEU A 505 -2.85 -3.65 22.24
N TYR A 506 -2.25 -4.78 22.58
CA TYR A 506 -2.96 -6.01 22.95
C TYR A 506 -2.29 -6.65 24.16
N TYR A 507 -3.06 -7.36 24.98
CA TYR A 507 -2.55 -8.18 26.09
C TYR A 507 -2.95 -9.65 25.91
N TRP A 508 -2.08 -10.56 26.32
CA TRP A 508 -2.36 -11.99 26.37
C TRP A 508 -3.29 -12.31 27.54
N GLU A 509 -4.34 -13.08 27.27
CA GLU A 509 -5.25 -13.58 28.29
C GLU A 509 -4.96 -15.06 28.61
N THR A 510 -5.84 -16.00 28.25
CA THR A 510 -5.63 -17.44 28.42
C THR A 510 -5.22 -18.14 27.11
N ASN A 511 -5.80 -17.69 25.99
CA ASN A 511 -5.75 -18.38 24.70
C ASN A 511 -5.60 -17.45 23.48
N HIS A 512 -5.60 -16.13 23.67
CA HIS A 512 -5.46 -15.14 22.61
C HIS A 512 -4.99 -13.79 23.16
N TYR A 513 -4.73 -12.86 22.24
CA TYR A 513 -4.41 -11.45 22.53
C TYR A 513 -5.63 -10.55 22.36
N GLU A 514 -6.15 -9.98 23.45
CA GLU A 514 -7.28 -9.04 23.43
C GLU A 514 -6.80 -7.61 23.15
N HIS A 515 -7.57 -6.84 22.35
CA HIS A 515 -7.21 -5.48 21.95
C HIS A 515 -7.58 -4.43 23.01
N SER A 516 -6.58 -3.86 23.69
CA SER A 516 -6.81 -2.69 24.54
C SER A 516 -6.85 -1.40 23.71
N LYS A 517 -7.85 -0.58 24.01
CA LYS A 517 -8.12 0.67 23.29
C LYS A 517 -7.29 1.79 23.92
N ASP A 518 -6.60 2.60 23.10
CA ASP A 518 -5.88 3.82 23.51
C ASP A 518 -6.61 4.68 24.55
N VAL A 519 -7.94 4.81 24.48
CA VAL A 519 -8.74 5.61 25.43
C VAL A 519 -8.73 5.02 26.86
N VAL A 520 -8.69 3.70 26.99
CA VAL A 520 -8.60 2.98 28.28
C VAL A 520 -7.19 3.16 28.85
N GLU A 521 -6.16 2.90 28.04
CA GLU A 521 -4.77 3.01 28.49
C GLU A 521 -4.37 4.44 28.80
N LYS A 522 -4.79 5.45 28.00
CA LYS A 522 -4.56 6.86 28.34
C LYS A 522 -5.24 7.26 29.65
N LYS A 523 -6.38 6.66 30.01
CA LYS A 523 -6.98 6.84 31.34
C LYS A 523 -6.13 6.18 32.43
N ARG A 524 -5.76 4.90 32.27
CA ARG A 524 -4.94 4.13 33.22
C ARG A 524 -3.60 4.84 33.51
N ILE A 525 -2.90 5.27 32.46
CA ILE A 525 -1.65 6.03 32.52
C ILE A 525 -1.87 7.39 33.19
N ARG A 526 -2.88 8.18 32.79
CA ARG A 526 -3.19 9.48 33.42
C ARG A 526 -3.43 9.33 34.92
N ASP A 527 -4.25 8.35 35.31
CA ASP A 527 -4.67 8.17 36.69
C ASP A 527 -3.49 7.73 37.57
N PHE A 528 -2.51 7.02 37.02
CA PHE A 528 -1.21 6.76 37.66
C PHE A 528 -0.25 7.96 37.67
N LEU A 529 -0.12 8.72 36.57
CA LEU A 529 0.75 9.93 36.56
C LEU A 529 0.26 11.03 37.52
N ASN A 530 -1.03 11.01 37.88
CA ASN A 530 -1.61 11.84 38.93
C ASN A 530 -1.19 11.41 40.36
N THR A 531 -0.69 10.19 40.58
CA THR A 531 -0.19 9.73 41.89
C THR A 531 1.33 9.89 42.05
N LEU A 532 2.01 10.59 41.14
CA LEU A 532 3.46 10.83 41.17
C LEU A 532 3.81 12.27 41.60
N PRO A 533 3.83 12.58 42.92
CA PRO A 533 4.29 13.88 43.42
C PRO A 533 5.81 14.04 43.27
N LYS A 534 6.24 15.27 43.00
CA LYS A 534 7.65 15.69 43.03
C LYS A 534 7.77 17.02 43.76
N LYS A 535 8.69 17.12 44.72
CA LYS A 535 8.98 18.39 45.39
C LYS A 535 9.70 19.35 44.44
N ASN A 536 9.32 20.62 44.43
CA ASN A 536 10.08 21.69 43.77
C ASN A 536 11.26 22.14 44.66
N LYS A 537 12.05 23.13 44.19
CA LYS A 537 13.22 23.62 44.94
C LYS A 537 12.83 24.30 46.25
N ASP A 538 11.61 24.81 46.32
CA ASP A 538 11.02 25.58 47.42
C ASP A 538 10.32 24.65 48.44
N GLY A 539 10.29 23.35 48.17
CA GLY A 539 9.78 22.29 49.06
C GLY A 539 8.32 21.89 48.85
N GLU A 540 7.58 22.62 47.99
CA GLU A 540 6.17 22.38 47.67
C GLU A 540 5.98 21.09 46.87
N ILE A 541 4.84 20.42 47.06
CA ILE A 541 4.48 19.22 46.31
C ILE A 541 3.82 19.60 44.99
N THR A 542 4.43 19.21 43.87
CA THR A 542 3.93 19.42 42.51
C THR A 542 3.69 18.08 41.80
N TYR A 543 2.83 18.06 40.77
CA TYR A 543 2.57 16.87 39.94
C TYR A 543 3.06 17.13 38.50
N PRO A 544 4.38 17.10 38.24
CA PRO A 544 4.95 17.58 36.97
C PRO A 544 4.53 16.74 35.75
N PHE A 545 4.15 15.49 35.98
CA PHE A 545 3.76 14.50 34.96
C PHE A 545 2.24 14.43 34.70
N ALA A 546 1.41 15.15 35.47
CA ALA A 546 -0.05 15.21 35.31
C ALA A 546 -0.46 16.09 34.10
N LYS A 547 0.04 15.74 32.90
CA LYS A 547 -0.07 16.53 31.66
C LYS A 547 -0.38 15.64 30.46
N PRO A 548 -1.23 16.09 29.49
CA PRO A 548 -1.59 15.28 28.32
C PRO A 548 -0.40 14.75 27.53
N ASN A 549 0.68 15.55 27.40
CA ASN A 549 1.88 15.14 26.67
C ASN A 549 2.62 13.99 27.38
N CYS A 550 2.69 13.97 28.72
CA CYS A 550 3.31 12.86 29.44
C CYS A 550 2.49 11.56 29.29
N VAL A 551 1.16 11.65 29.29
CA VAL A 551 0.26 10.50 29.01
C VAL A 551 0.46 9.96 27.59
N ASN A 552 0.55 10.84 26.58
CA ASN A 552 0.80 10.43 25.20
C ASN A 552 2.22 9.84 25.03
N ASN A 553 3.25 10.48 25.58
CA ASN A 553 4.64 10.01 25.51
C ASN A 553 4.81 8.63 26.16
N ALA A 554 4.18 8.40 27.32
CA ALA A 554 4.21 7.12 27.99
C ALA A 554 3.47 6.03 27.17
N LEU A 555 2.34 6.35 26.53
CA LEU A 555 1.67 5.39 25.65
C LEU A 555 2.51 5.04 24.42
N GLU A 556 3.11 6.02 23.75
CA GLU A 556 3.95 5.75 22.57
C GLU A 556 5.23 5.00 22.96
N TRP A 557 5.81 5.27 24.14
CA TRP A 557 6.91 4.49 24.71
C TRP A 557 6.55 3.01 24.90
N LEU A 558 5.35 2.71 25.43
CA LEU A 558 4.85 1.34 25.56
C LEU A 558 4.63 0.68 24.19
N LYS A 559 4.04 1.40 23.23
CA LYS A 559 3.83 0.90 21.86
C LYS A 559 5.15 0.57 21.14
N MET A 560 6.21 1.36 21.39
CA MET A 560 7.56 1.06 20.91
C MET A 560 8.15 -0.17 21.61
N GLY A 561 8.07 -0.24 22.95
CA GLY A 561 8.61 -1.35 23.74
C GLY A 561 7.91 -2.70 23.53
N PHE A 562 6.65 -2.70 23.09
CA PHE A 562 5.87 -3.90 22.79
C PHE A 562 5.77 -4.23 21.29
N GLY A 563 6.43 -3.48 20.40
CA GLY A 563 6.29 -3.63 18.95
C GLY A 563 6.69 -5.01 18.43
N ILE A 564 5.77 -5.71 17.77
CA ILE A 564 6.04 -6.95 17.03
C ILE A 564 5.73 -6.79 15.54
N ASP A 565 6.27 -7.70 14.72
CA ASP A 565 6.05 -7.67 13.28
C ASP A 565 4.60 -8.02 12.90
N PRO A 566 3.91 -7.18 12.10
CA PRO A 566 2.61 -7.45 11.50
C PRO A 566 2.41 -8.82 10.82
N GLU A 567 3.46 -9.48 10.32
CA GLU A 567 3.39 -10.76 9.60
C GLU A 567 3.36 -11.98 10.53
N LEU A 568 3.82 -11.84 11.79
CA LEU A 568 3.79 -12.91 12.80
C LEU A 568 2.40 -13.13 13.42
N VAL A 569 1.42 -12.30 13.04
CA VAL A 569 0.07 -12.24 13.59
C VAL A 569 -0.88 -13.23 12.90
N ASN A 570 -1.69 -13.93 13.69
CA ASN A 570 -2.61 -14.99 13.22
C ASN A 570 -1.90 -16.03 12.32
N PRO A 571 -0.86 -16.72 12.83
CA PRO A 571 -0.03 -17.64 12.03
C PRO A 571 -0.84 -18.83 11.44
N PRO A 572 -0.30 -19.56 10.44
CA PRO A 572 -0.94 -20.74 9.85
C PRO A 572 -1.39 -21.78 10.87
N GLY A 573 -2.52 -22.44 10.58
CA GLY A 573 -3.30 -23.16 11.57
C GLY A 573 -4.49 -22.34 12.09
N LEU A 574 -5.07 -22.77 13.21
CA LEU A 574 -6.34 -22.26 13.72
C LEU A 574 -6.35 -22.20 15.25
N ASN A 575 -6.82 -21.09 15.82
CA ASN A 575 -6.99 -20.98 17.28
C ASN A 575 -8.33 -21.59 17.70
N CYS A 576 -8.28 -22.69 18.47
CA CYS A 576 -9.44 -23.40 18.98
C CYS A 576 -9.56 -23.20 20.52
N THR A 577 -10.73 -23.47 21.09
CA THR A 577 -11.00 -23.29 22.54
C THR A 577 -10.13 -24.20 23.40
N ASN A 578 -9.75 -25.36 22.88
CA ASN A 578 -8.99 -26.42 23.53
C ASN A 578 -7.51 -26.53 23.10
N GLY A 579 -7.02 -25.60 22.26
CA GLY A 579 -5.62 -25.52 21.84
C GLY A 579 -5.47 -24.78 20.51
N VAL A 580 -4.24 -24.68 19.99
CA VAL A 580 -4.01 -24.25 18.60
C VAL A 580 -3.87 -25.48 17.73
N LEU A 581 -4.69 -25.59 16.68
CA LEU A 581 -4.50 -26.58 15.64
C LEU A 581 -3.41 -26.09 14.68
N LYS A 582 -2.18 -26.59 14.82
CA LYS A 582 -1.07 -26.29 13.91
C LYS A 582 -1.14 -27.18 12.68
N ILE A 583 -0.82 -26.62 11.53
CA ILE A 583 -0.65 -27.37 10.28
C ILE A 583 0.84 -27.47 9.98
N HIS A 584 1.31 -28.70 9.78
CA HIS A 584 2.66 -29.03 9.37
C HIS A 584 2.65 -29.50 7.92
N TRP A 585 3.75 -29.28 7.20
CA TRP A 585 3.86 -29.59 5.78
C TRP A 585 5.04 -30.52 5.51
N ILE A 586 4.74 -31.77 5.14
CA ILE A 586 5.72 -32.74 4.66
C ILE A 586 5.67 -32.70 3.13
N GLU A 587 6.62 -32.00 2.52
CA GLU A 587 6.56 -31.57 1.12
C GLU A 587 5.23 -30.84 0.83
N SER A 588 4.39 -31.39 -0.05
CA SER A 588 3.04 -30.90 -0.36
C SER A 588 1.92 -31.55 0.46
N THR A 589 2.24 -32.45 1.39
CA THR A 589 1.27 -33.18 2.21
C THR A 589 1.02 -32.43 3.52
N PRO A 590 -0.22 -31.98 3.81
CA PRO A 590 -0.56 -31.35 5.07
C PRO A 590 -0.83 -32.41 6.14
N THR A 591 -0.27 -32.22 7.33
CA THR A 591 -0.63 -32.90 8.57
C THR A 591 -0.96 -31.84 9.63
N TRP A 592 -1.57 -32.23 10.76
CA TRP A 592 -1.90 -31.29 11.82
C TRP A 592 -1.85 -31.92 13.21
N GLU A 593 -1.65 -31.07 14.21
CA GLU A 593 -1.63 -31.42 15.63
C GLU A 593 -2.36 -30.34 16.45
N LEU A 594 -3.00 -30.72 17.55
CA LEU A 594 -3.54 -29.78 18.53
C LEU A 594 -2.50 -29.58 19.63
N VAL A 595 -1.93 -28.38 19.72
CA VAL A 595 -0.98 -28.01 20.78
C VAL A 595 -1.63 -27.09 21.82
N PRO A 596 -1.14 -27.06 23.08
CA PRO A 596 -1.58 -26.08 24.06
C PRO A 596 -1.38 -24.63 23.57
N HIS A 597 -2.24 -23.71 24.03
CA HIS A 597 -2.07 -22.29 23.76
C HIS A 597 -0.73 -21.77 24.29
N ASN A 598 -0.05 -20.96 23.49
CA ASN A 598 1.24 -20.37 23.82
C ASN A 598 1.22 -18.88 23.44
N PRO A 599 1.59 -17.95 24.36
CA PRO A 599 1.68 -16.52 24.06
C PRO A 599 2.67 -16.14 22.95
N GLU A 600 3.63 -16.99 22.58
CA GLU A 600 4.46 -16.75 21.38
C GLU A 600 3.69 -16.98 20.06
N GLN A 601 2.38 -17.27 20.11
CA GLN A 601 1.50 -17.40 18.95
C GLN A 601 0.47 -16.26 18.94
N TYR A 602 0.76 -15.21 18.18
CA TYR A 602 0.04 -13.93 18.21
C TYR A 602 -1.33 -13.95 17.51
N TYR A 603 -2.27 -14.77 18.01
CA TYR A 603 -3.67 -14.76 17.59
C TYR A 603 -4.41 -13.58 18.23
N LEU A 604 -4.88 -12.64 17.40
CA LEU A 604 -5.60 -11.42 17.82
C LEU A 604 -7.13 -11.61 17.79
N TYR A 605 -7.61 -12.84 17.98
CA TYR A 605 -9.03 -13.19 18.01
C TYR A 605 -9.31 -14.28 19.04
N GLU A 606 -10.44 -14.14 19.73
CA GLU A 606 -10.94 -15.13 20.68
C GLU A 606 -11.31 -16.43 19.94
N PRO A 607 -10.84 -17.60 20.40
CA PRO A 607 -11.19 -18.87 19.78
C PRO A 607 -12.62 -19.28 20.16
N VAL A 608 -13.45 -19.51 19.14
CA VAL A 608 -14.89 -19.85 19.30
C VAL A 608 -15.20 -21.32 18.96
N LEU A 609 -14.28 -21.97 18.24
CA LEU A 609 -14.37 -23.36 17.76
C LEU A 609 -13.62 -24.30 18.70
N THR A 610 -14.24 -25.40 19.12
CA THR A 610 -13.54 -26.54 19.74
C THR A 610 -13.10 -27.51 18.65
N TYR A 611 -11.86 -28.02 18.69
CA TYR A 611 -11.45 -29.12 17.80
C TYR A 611 -11.72 -30.48 18.48
N ASP A 612 -12.58 -31.27 17.85
CA ASP A 612 -12.92 -32.64 18.21
C ASP A 612 -12.92 -33.49 16.93
N PRO A 613 -11.99 -34.46 16.77
CA PRO A 613 -11.89 -35.29 15.56
C PRO A 613 -13.08 -36.24 15.38
N ASP A 614 -13.78 -36.60 16.46
CA ASP A 614 -14.90 -37.56 16.45
C ASP A 614 -16.27 -36.85 16.35
N ALA A 615 -16.27 -35.53 16.09
CA ALA A 615 -17.45 -34.67 16.10
C ALA A 615 -18.59 -35.16 15.18
N PRO A 616 -19.84 -35.29 15.68
CA PRO A 616 -20.99 -35.76 14.91
C PRO A 616 -21.27 -34.95 13.64
N GLN A 617 -21.30 -35.62 12.50
CA GLN A 617 -21.45 -34.98 11.19
C GLN A 617 -22.88 -34.50 10.88
N THR A 618 -23.91 -35.07 11.53
CA THR A 618 -25.32 -34.97 11.12
C THR A 618 -25.83 -33.56 10.85
N ASP A 619 -25.56 -32.60 11.73
CA ASP A 619 -26.02 -31.22 11.57
C ASP A 619 -25.14 -30.39 10.61
N CYS A 620 -23.86 -30.74 10.48
CA CYS A 620 -22.99 -30.17 9.47
C CYS A 620 -23.43 -30.59 8.06
N ASP A 621 -23.65 -31.89 7.85
CA ASP A 621 -24.12 -32.46 6.59
C ASP A 621 -25.47 -31.87 6.17
N ARG A 622 -26.38 -31.69 7.13
CA ARG A 622 -27.68 -31.05 6.92
C ARG A 622 -27.55 -29.59 6.46
N LEU A 623 -26.66 -28.80 7.06
CA LEU A 623 -26.37 -27.44 6.60
C LEU A 623 -25.71 -27.41 5.21
N LEU A 624 -24.71 -28.26 5.00
CA LEU A 624 -23.94 -28.33 3.76
C LEU A 624 -24.75 -28.87 2.56
N SER A 625 -25.85 -29.58 2.82
CA SER A 625 -26.80 -30.06 1.81
C SER A 625 -27.43 -28.94 0.94
N ALA A 626 -27.33 -27.67 1.37
CA ALA A 626 -27.67 -26.48 0.59
C ALA A 626 -26.94 -26.41 -0.77
N LEU A 627 -25.77 -27.04 -0.89
CA LEU A 627 -25.04 -27.23 -2.14
C LEU A 627 -25.24 -28.65 -2.69
N ASP A 628 -25.05 -28.81 -3.99
CA ASP A 628 -24.97 -30.14 -4.61
C ASP A 628 -23.56 -30.74 -4.41
N PRO A 629 -23.41 -32.08 -4.27
CA PRO A 629 -22.17 -32.69 -3.78
C PRO A 629 -20.89 -32.23 -4.49
N ALA A 630 -20.91 -32.13 -5.82
CA ALA A 630 -19.74 -31.67 -6.59
C ALA A 630 -19.43 -30.17 -6.37
N GLN A 631 -20.44 -29.33 -6.14
CA GLN A 631 -20.24 -27.92 -5.76
C GLN A 631 -19.81 -27.78 -4.30
N LEU A 632 -20.28 -28.67 -3.42
CA LEU A 632 -19.83 -28.74 -2.03
C LEU A 632 -18.34 -29.10 -1.93
N THR A 633 -17.82 -30.03 -2.74
CA THR A 633 -16.39 -30.31 -2.83
C THR A 633 -15.58 -29.08 -3.26
N ILE A 634 -16.05 -28.33 -4.29
CA ILE A 634 -15.40 -27.08 -4.71
C ILE A 634 -15.38 -26.05 -3.56
N PHE A 635 -16.49 -25.89 -2.84
CA PHE A 635 -16.58 -25.00 -1.69
C PHE A 635 -15.62 -25.41 -0.57
N LEU A 636 -15.68 -26.66 -0.11
CA LEU A 636 -14.86 -27.16 0.99
C LEU A 636 -13.36 -27.09 0.67
N ARG A 637 -12.92 -27.48 -0.54
CA ARG A 637 -11.51 -27.32 -0.95
C ARG A 637 -11.09 -25.84 -1.03
N SER A 638 -12.00 -24.95 -1.41
CA SER A 638 -11.72 -23.50 -1.42
C SER A 638 -11.65 -22.91 -0.01
N VAL A 639 -12.41 -23.41 0.96
CA VAL A 639 -12.29 -23.05 2.38
C VAL A 639 -11.02 -23.65 2.98
N ALA A 640 -10.70 -24.92 2.68
CA ALA A 640 -9.49 -25.60 3.12
C ALA A 640 -8.23 -24.82 2.74
N ALA A 641 -8.19 -24.30 1.51
CA ALA A 641 -7.10 -23.46 1.03
C ALA A 641 -6.87 -22.17 1.84
N SER A 642 -7.83 -21.71 2.66
CA SER A 642 -7.65 -20.52 3.51
C SER A 642 -6.84 -20.77 4.79
N LEU A 643 -6.70 -22.03 5.21
CA LEU A 643 -5.92 -22.41 6.39
C LEU A 643 -4.42 -22.12 6.20
N ASP A 644 -3.90 -22.30 4.97
CA ASP A 644 -2.59 -21.84 4.51
C ASP A 644 -2.58 -21.69 2.98
N ILE A 645 -3.05 -20.53 2.48
CA ILE A 645 -3.10 -20.26 1.04
C ILE A 645 -1.71 -20.06 0.44
N GLN A 646 -0.71 -19.69 1.24
CA GLN A 646 0.65 -19.44 0.77
C GLN A 646 1.32 -20.76 0.38
N THR A 647 1.24 -21.78 1.24
CA THR A 647 1.77 -23.11 0.94
C THR A 647 0.94 -23.85 -0.12
N VAL A 648 -0.39 -23.66 -0.16
CA VAL A 648 -1.22 -24.17 -1.26
C VAL A 648 -0.82 -23.54 -2.60
N ARG A 649 -0.61 -22.21 -2.67
CA ARG A 649 -0.12 -21.52 -3.88
C ARG A 649 1.29 -21.96 -4.26
N LYS A 650 2.19 -22.23 -3.30
CA LYS A 650 3.55 -22.73 -3.54
C LYS A 650 3.58 -24.02 -4.37
N TYR A 651 2.67 -24.97 -4.09
CA TYR A 651 2.67 -26.30 -4.75
C TYR A 651 1.60 -26.47 -5.84
N LYS A 652 0.44 -25.81 -5.75
CA LYS A 652 -0.65 -25.91 -6.73
C LYS A 652 -0.82 -24.66 -7.60
N GLY A 653 -0.04 -23.60 -7.36
CA GLY A 653 -0.05 -22.38 -8.15
C GLY A 653 -1.41 -21.67 -8.13
N ARG A 654 -1.90 -21.28 -9.31
CA ARG A 654 -3.15 -20.51 -9.50
C ARG A 654 -4.39 -21.40 -9.58
N LEU A 655 -4.42 -22.49 -8.79
CA LEU A 655 -5.54 -23.46 -8.78
C LEU A 655 -6.82 -22.87 -8.17
N VAL A 656 -6.71 -22.15 -7.06
CA VAL A 656 -7.84 -21.64 -6.29
C VAL A 656 -8.46 -20.44 -6.99
N ARG A 657 -9.75 -20.55 -7.35
CA ARG A 657 -10.55 -19.51 -8.02
C ARG A 657 -11.42 -18.76 -7.02
N ALA A 658 -11.79 -17.51 -7.34
CA ALA A 658 -12.85 -16.82 -6.62
C ALA A 658 -14.22 -17.46 -6.90
N LEU A 659 -15.04 -17.61 -5.87
CA LEU A 659 -16.38 -18.20 -5.98
C LEU A 659 -17.46 -17.11 -6.06
N LEU A 660 -18.33 -17.20 -7.06
CA LEU A 660 -19.53 -16.39 -7.21
C LEU A 660 -20.75 -17.22 -6.80
N MET A 661 -21.47 -16.79 -5.77
CA MET A 661 -22.53 -17.57 -5.12
C MET A 661 -23.91 -17.09 -5.60
N LYS A 662 -24.43 -17.65 -6.70
CA LYS A 662 -25.78 -17.36 -7.26
C LYS A 662 -26.87 -18.09 -6.45
N GLY A 663 -28.09 -17.56 -6.49
CA GLY A 663 -29.27 -18.08 -5.78
C GLY A 663 -29.97 -16.98 -4.99
N LEU A 664 -31.28 -17.12 -4.74
CA LEU A 664 -32.10 -16.12 -4.06
C LEU A 664 -32.08 -16.32 -2.53
N GLY A 665 -32.89 -15.53 -1.81
CA GLY A 665 -32.94 -15.56 -0.34
C GLY A 665 -33.48 -16.88 0.22
N SER A 666 -33.09 -17.20 1.47
CA SER A 666 -33.43 -18.44 2.20
C SER A 666 -32.76 -19.73 1.69
N ASN A 667 -31.70 -19.64 0.88
CA ASN A 667 -31.01 -20.80 0.31
C ASN A 667 -29.70 -21.16 1.06
N GLY A 668 -29.70 -21.11 2.40
CA GLY A 668 -28.60 -21.56 3.28
C GLY A 668 -27.29 -20.74 3.29
N LYS A 669 -27.02 -19.91 2.26
CA LYS A 669 -25.76 -19.16 2.06
C LYS A 669 -25.23 -18.46 3.33
N ASP A 670 -26.08 -17.70 4.00
CA ASP A 670 -25.67 -16.86 5.13
C ASP A 670 -25.32 -17.68 6.37
N SER A 671 -25.95 -18.83 6.56
CA SER A 671 -25.61 -19.78 7.63
C SER A 671 -24.26 -20.45 7.41
N ILE A 672 -23.95 -20.86 6.17
CA ILE A 672 -22.62 -21.39 5.82
C ILE A 672 -21.55 -20.30 5.97
N ARG A 673 -21.86 -19.06 5.58
CA ARG A 673 -20.99 -17.89 5.78
C ARG A 673 -20.72 -17.62 7.26
N GLU A 674 -21.72 -17.74 8.12
CA GLU A 674 -21.54 -17.57 9.57
C GLU A 674 -20.71 -18.70 10.18
N VAL A 675 -20.87 -19.96 9.72
CA VAL A 675 -19.99 -21.07 10.14
C VAL A 675 -18.53 -20.81 9.76
N VAL A 676 -18.23 -20.38 8.52
CA VAL A 676 -16.86 -20.02 8.12
C VAL A 676 -16.32 -18.79 8.88
N ARG A 677 -17.20 -17.84 9.25
CA ARG A 677 -16.83 -16.69 10.08
C ARG A 677 -16.51 -17.09 11.52
N LEU A 678 -17.32 -17.96 12.14
CA LEU A 678 -17.12 -18.45 13.51
C LEU A 678 -15.87 -19.35 13.62
N MET A 679 -15.56 -20.13 12.58
CA MET A 679 -14.31 -20.91 12.48
C MET A 679 -13.06 -20.04 12.69
N TYR A 680 -13.08 -18.79 12.21
CA TYR A 680 -12.00 -17.80 12.37
C TYR A 680 -12.28 -16.73 13.44
N GLY A 681 -12.99 -17.09 14.52
CA GLY A 681 -13.25 -16.22 15.67
C GLY A 681 -13.96 -14.90 15.34
N GLY A 682 -14.71 -14.86 14.24
CA GLY A 682 -15.41 -13.67 13.76
C GLY A 682 -14.55 -12.57 13.12
N ILE A 683 -13.21 -12.63 13.24
CA ILE A 683 -12.28 -11.56 12.81
C ILE A 683 -11.49 -11.93 11.54
N GLY A 684 -11.16 -13.22 11.31
CA GLY A 684 -10.38 -13.64 10.14
C GLY A 684 -11.13 -13.55 8.79
N MET A 685 -12.41 -13.15 8.79
CA MET A 685 -13.23 -13.00 7.58
C MET A 685 -13.57 -11.52 7.29
N THR A 686 -13.42 -11.10 6.03
CA THR A 686 -13.73 -9.73 5.58
C THR A 686 -14.87 -9.66 4.56
N GLY A 687 -15.32 -8.44 4.27
CA GLY A 687 -16.29 -8.15 3.21
C GLY A 687 -15.82 -6.98 2.33
N CYS A 688 -14.77 -7.19 1.53
CA CYS A 688 -14.50 -6.41 0.32
C CYS A 688 -15.52 -6.79 -0.75
N THR A 689 -16.37 -5.83 -1.11
CA THR A 689 -17.31 -5.98 -2.23
C THR A 689 -16.59 -5.82 -3.57
N LEU A 690 -17.20 -6.25 -4.67
CA LEU A 690 -16.72 -5.95 -6.03
C LEU A 690 -16.63 -4.42 -6.29
N SER A 691 -17.39 -3.61 -5.57
CA SER A 691 -17.28 -2.14 -5.58
C SER A 691 -16.01 -1.63 -4.87
N ASP A 692 -15.54 -2.31 -3.81
CA ASP A 692 -14.30 -1.93 -3.11
C ASP A 692 -13.08 -2.16 -4.02
N PHE A 693 -13.03 -3.28 -4.74
CA PHE A 693 -12.01 -3.56 -5.77
C PHE A 693 -12.06 -2.56 -6.92
N ARG A 694 -13.27 -2.17 -7.38
CA ARG A 694 -13.41 -1.12 -8.40
C ARG A 694 -12.88 0.23 -7.90
N GLN A 695 -13.19 0.61 -6.67
CA GLN A 695 -12.73 1.88 -6.09
C GLN A 695 -11.21 1.93 -5.94
N TYR A 696 -10.57 0.79 -5.63
CA TYR A 696 -9.11 0.65 -5.64
C TYR A 696 -8.52 0.89 -7.02
N ASP A 697 -9.07 0.26 -8.06
CA ASP A 697 -8.61 0.43 -9.45
C ASP A 697 -8.84 1.88 -9.97
N GLU A 698 -9.87 2.56 -9.44
CA GLU A 698 -10.13 3.99 -9.64
C GLU A 698 -9.24 4.92 -8.77
N GLY A 699 -8.25 4.36 -8.05
CA GLY A 699 -7.23 5.09 -7.30
C GLY A 699 -7.52 5.32 -5.81
N ARG A 700 -8.68 4.88 -5.29
CA ARG A 700 -8.97 4.91 -3.84
C ARG A 700 -8.56 3.59 -3.21
N LYS A 701 -7.29 3.43 -2.84
CA LYS A 701 -6.74 2.14 -2.37
C LYS A 701 -7.22 1.68 -0.98
N PHE A 702 -7.59 2.62 -0.12
CA PHE A 702 -7.99 2.38 1.28
C PHE A 702 -9.00 1.24 1.52
N PRO A 703 -10.07 1.00 0.71
CA PRO A 703 -11.07 -0.04 0.96
C PRO A 703 -10.51 -1.46 0.99
N LEU A 704 -9.38 -1.74 0.33
CA LEU A 704 -8.74 -3.06 0.34
C LEU A 704 -7.75 -3.26 1.49
N SER A 705 -7.49 -2.25 2.33
CA SER A 705 -6.64 -2.38 3.53
C SER A 705 -7.08 -3.52 4.47
N LYS A 706 -8.39 -3.81 4.53
CA LYS A 706 -8.95 -4.89 5.34
C LYS A 706 -8.51 -6.30 4.89
N LEU A 707 -8.13 -6.51 3.63
CA LEU A 707 -7.73 -7.84 3.13
C LEU A 707 -6.38 -8.35 3.67
N GLY A 708 -5.48 -7.47 4.11
CA GLY A 708 -4.10 -7.84 4.47
C GLY A 708 -3.95 -8.79 5.66
N ARG A 709 -5.03 -9.08 6.40
CA ARG A 709 -5.08 -10.12 7.46
C ARG A 709 -6.23 -11.09 7.31
N SER A 710 -6.90 -11.09 6.15
CA SER A 710 -8.11 -11.89 5.94
C SER A 710 -7.75 -13.27 5.40
N ARG A 711 -8.24 -14.33 6.04
CA ARG A 711 -8.18 -15.70 5.52
C ARG A 711 -9.27 -15.95 4.48
N VAL A 712 -10.45 -15.36 4.68
CA VAL A 712 -11.60 -15.46 3.78
C VAL A 712 -12.21 -14.08 3.56
N ASN A 713 -12.33 -13.64 2.30
CA ASN A 713 -13.17 -12.50 1.97
C ASN A 713 -14.54 -13.00 1.50
N TRP A 714 -15.60 -12.80 2.28
CA TRP A 714 -16.97 -13.13 1.90
C TRP A 714 -17.90 -11.92 1.92
N ALA A 715 -18.03 -11.28 0.76
CA ALA A 715 -19.00 -10.21 0.55
C ALA A 715 -20.43 -10.79 0.43
N SER A 716 -21.30 -10.49 1.41
CA SER A 716 -22.70 -10.90 1.42
C SER A 716 -23.58 -10.11 0.44
N GLU A 717 -23.16 -8.91 0.09
CA GLU A 717 -23.85 -8.00 -0.83
C GLU A 717 -22.89 -7.51 -1.91
N ASN A 718 -23.32 -7.55 -3.16
CA ASN A 718 -22.64 -6.91 -4.28
C ASN A 718 -23.70 -6.29 -5.18
N ALA A 719 -23.53 -5.01 -5.52
CA ALA A 719 -24.40 -4.37 -6.51
C ALA A 719 -24.18 -4.99 -7.89
N SER A 720 -25.26 -5.24 -8.62
CA SER A 720 -25.22 -5.51 -10.06
C SER A 720 -24.49 -4.36 -10.80
N PHE A 721 -24.03 -4.62 -12.04
CA PHE A 721 -23.25 -3.69 -12.90
C PHE A 721 -21.73 -3.57 -12.66
N ALA A 722 -21.09 -4.49 -11.91
CA ALA A 722 -19.62 -4.62 -11.96
C ALA A 722 -19.15 -5.31 -13.27
N LYS A 723 -17.98 -4.93 -13.79
CA LYS A 723 -17.24 -5.66 -14.84
C LYS A 723 -16.04 -6.38 -14.22
N ILE A 724 -16.24 -7.61 -13.74
CA ILE A 724 -15.21 -8.35 -12.99
C ILE A 724 -14.04 -8.84 -13.85
N ASP A 725 -14.21 -8.80 -15.17
CA ASP A 725 -13.16 -9.01 -16.17
C ASP A 725 -12.21 -7.81 -16.30
N SER A 726 -12.67 -6.58 -16.06
CA SER A 726 -11.82 -5.39 -16.10
C SER A 726 -10.99 -5.18 -14.84
N LEU A 727 -11.50 -5.58 -13.66
CA LEU A 727 -10.85 -5.35 -12.37
C LEU A 727 -9.45 -5.99 -12.30
N GLN A 728 -8.42 -5.24 -11.93
CA GLN A 728 -7.03 -5.70 -11.86
C GLN A 728 -6.64 -6.09 -10.43
N SER A 729 -6.99 -5.27 -9.43
CA SER A 729 -6.82 -5.61 -8.01
C SER A 729 -7.51 -6.93 -7.62
N LEU A 730 -8.70 -7.20 -8.17
CA LEU A 730 -9.40 -8.46 -7.96
C LEU A 730 -8.64 -9.65 -8.58
N LYS A 731 -7.99 -9.48 -9.74
CA LYS A 731 -7.16 -10.53 -10.35
C LYS A 731 -5.94 -10.81 -9.48
N ALA A 732 -5.24 -9.76 -9.03
CA ALA A 732 -4.08 -9.86 -8.14
C ALA A 732 -4.43 -10.55 -6.82
N ALA A 733 -5.57 -10.20 -6.21
CA ALA A 733 -6.07 -10.86 -5.00
C ALA A 733 -6.32 -12.37 -5.19
N ILE A 734 -6.85 -12.79 -6.35
CA ILE A 734 -7.05 -14.21 -6.68
C ILE A 734 -5.71 -14.92 -6.86
N THR A 735 -4.80 -14.35 -7.64
CA THR A 735 -3.50 -14.96 -7.98
C THR A 735 -2.50 -14.93 -6.82
N GLY A 736 -2.66 -14.03 -5.85
CA GLY A 736 -1.70 -13.76 -4.79
C GLY A 736 -0.61 -12.77 -5.19
N ASP A 737 -0.83 -11.98 -6.25
CA ASP A 737 0.11 -10.92 -6.64
C ASP A 737 -0.07 -9.70 -5.68
N PRO A 738 0.99 -8.94 -5.32
CA PRO A 738 0.94 -7.91 -4.27
C PRO A 738 -0.09 -6.79 -4.48
N LEU A 739 -0.61 -6.24 -3.38
CA LEU A 739 -1.51 -5.08 -3.37
C LEU A 739 -0.95 -3.92 -2.53
N SER A 740 -0.79 -2.76 -3.17
CA SER A 740 -0.42 -1.48 -2.54
C SER A 740 -1.60 -0.85 -1.78
N VAL A 741 -1.42 -0.44 -0.53
CA VAL A 741 -2.46 0.25 0.26
C VAL A 741 -1.96 1.54 0.90
N GLU A 742 -2.77 2.58 0.70
CA GLU A 742 -2.62 3.89 1.32
C GLU A 742 -3.48 3.94 2.58
N ASN A 743 -2.84 3.77 3.74
CA ASN A 743 -3.48 3.99 5.03
C ASN A 743 -3.53 5.49 5.34
N LYS A 744 -4.67 6.02 5.80
CA LYS A 744 -4.83 7.46 6.04
C LYS A 744 -3.77 8.00 7.01
N GLY A 745 -2.89 8.88 6.53
CA GLY A 745 -1.82 9.49 7.34
C GLY A 745 -0.59 8.60 7.55
N LYS A 746 -0.45 7.51 6.78
CA LYS A 746 0.77 6.69 6.67
C LYS A 746 1.18 6.63 5.19
N ASP A 747 2.43 6.25 4.92
CA ASP A 747 2.92 6.05 3.55
C ASP A 747 2.28 4.81 2.88
N GLU A 748 2.50 4.69 1.57
CA GLU A 748 2.06 3.56 0.76
C GLU A 748 2.91 2.30 1.03
N ASN A 749 2.28 1.23 1.53
CA ASN A 749 2.91 -0.08 1.73
C ASN A 749 2.24 -1.14 0.84
N GLU A 750 2.98 -2.17 0.44
CA GLU A 750 2.45 -3.35 -0.28
C GLU A 750 2.28 -4.54 0.69
N TYR A 751 1.36 -5.45 0.38
CA TYR A 751 1.20 -6.74 1.08
C TYR A 751 0.71 -7.84 0.10
N ASP A 752 0.97 -9.10 0.44
CA ASP A 752 0.48 -10.25 -0.31
C ASP A 752 -0.93 -10.68 0.16
N PRO A 753 -1.95 -10.71 -0.72
CA PRO A 753 -3.32 -11.01 -0.30
C PRO A 753 -3.52 -12.50 0.03
N THR A 754 -3.65 -12.81 1.32
CA THR A 754 -3.83 -14.16 1.89
C THR A 754 -5.28 -14.65 1.95
N ALA A 755 -6.22 -13.92 1.34
CA ALA A 755 -7.64 -14.25 1.36
C ALA A 755 -8.08 -15.14 0.18
N VAL A 756 -8.82 -16.21 0.46
CA VAL A 756 -9.71 -16.82 -0.55
C VAL A 756 -10.96 -15.95 -0.72
N LEU A 757 -11.48 -15.80 -1.95
CA LEU A 757 -12.48 -14.77 -2.25
C LEU A 757 -13.84 -15.36 -2.67
N PHE A 758 -14.88 -15.05 -1.90
CA PHE A 758 -16.27 -15.44 -2.13
C PHE A 758 -17.15 -14.19 -2.25
N PHE A 759 -18.05 -14.19 -3.24
CA PHE A 759 -18.96 -13.08 -3.50
C PHE A 759 -20.38 -13.60 -3.68
N ASN A 760 -21.31 -13.19 -2.81
CA ASN A 760 -22.73 -13.39 -3.04
C ASN A 760 -23.17 -12.50 -4.20
N CYS A 761 -23.89 -13.09 -5.17
CA CYS A 761 -24.42 -12.40 -6.33
C CYS A 761 -25.91 -12.77 -6.49
N ASN A 762 -26.75 -11.77 -6.72
CA ASN A 762 -28.15 -11.98 -7.12
C ASN A 762 -28.15 -12.28 -8.62
N ASP A 763 -27.79 -11.28 -9.43
CA ASP A 763 -27.38 -11.42 -10.82
C ASP A 763 -25.86 -11.58 -10.90
N ILE A 764 -25.35 -12.35 -11.86
CA ILE A 764 -23.89 -12.47 -12.05
C ILE A 764 -23.37 -11.26 -12.86
N PRO A 765 -22.22 -10.66 -12.48
CA PRO A 765 -21.74 -9.44 -13.13
C PRO A 765 -21.33 -9.68 -14.59
N ARG A 766 -21.40 -8.63 -15.42
CA ARG A 766 -21.19 -8.75 -16.87
C ARG A 766 -19.74 -9.06 -17.23
N LEU A 767 -19.59 -9.84 -18.31
CA LEU A 767 -18.34 -10.43 -18.76
C LEU A 767 -18.10 -10.07 -20.22
N THR A 768 -16.98 -9.41 -20.52
CA THR A 768 -16.62 -8.92 -21.86
C THR A 768 -15.20 -9.28 -22.30
N GLY A 769 -14.44 -10.00 -21.47
CA GLY A 769 -13.11 -10.54 -21.78
C GLY A 769 -13.14 -11.97 -22.30
N SER A 770 -11.98 -12.47 -22.75
CA SER A 770 -11.82 -13.85 -23.23
C SER A 770 -12.26 -14.87 -22.18
N MET A 771 -13.11 -15.81 -22.60
CA MET A 771 -13.77 -16.78 -21.72
C MET A 771 -12.78 -17.62 -20.91
N GLU A 772 -11.68 -18.03 -21.52
CA GLU A 772 -10.61 -18.82 -20.88
C GLU A 772 -9.90 -18.02 -19.77
N ALA A 773 -9.74 -16.70 -19.94
CA ALA A 773 -9.13 -15.80 -18.96
C ALA A 773 -10.08 -15.46 -17.77
N ILE A 774 -11.38 -15.69 -17.93
CA ILE A 774 -12.40 -15.53 -16.88
C ILE A 774 -12.59 -16.84 -16.13
N ALA A 775 -12.83 -17.95 -16.85
CA ALA A 775 -13.00 -19.28 -16.26
C ALA A 775 -11.77 -19.73 -15.45
N SER A 776 -10.55 -19.33 -15.85
CA SER A 776 -9.32 -19.61 -15.09
C SER A 776 -9.22 -18.90 -13.73
N ARG A 777 -10.05 -17.90 -13.44
CA ARG A 777 -10.02 -17.11 -12.18
C ARG A 777 -11.29 -17.21 -11.35
N TYR A 778 -12.42 -17.51 -11.98
CA TYR A 778 -13.74 -17.49 -11.36
C TYR A 778 -14.45 -18.84 -11.50
N ALA A 779 -15.19 -19.22 -10.48
CA ALA A 779 -16.12 -20.34 -10.49
C ALA A 779 -17.48 -19.90 -9.92
N VAL A 780 -18.55 -20.59 -10.29
CA VAL A 780 -19.92 -20.23 -9.92
C VAL A 780 -20.56 -21.38 -9.17
N LEU A 781 -20.99 -21.12 -7.93
CA LEU A 781 -21.82 -22.05 -7.17
C LEU A 781 -23.27 -21.54 -7.16
N THR A 782 -24.22 -22.47 -7.30
CA THR A 782 -25.64 -22.21 -7.51
C THR A 782 -26.43 -22.82 -6.37
N PHE A 783 -26.87 -21.98 -5.44
CA PHE A 783 -27.71 -22.38 -4.32
C PHE A 783 -29.16 -22.52 -4.80
N ASN A 784 -29.47 -23.68 -5.37
CA ASN A 784 -30.74 -23.98 -6.04
C ASN A 784 -31.85 -24.44 -5.08
N LYS A 785 -31.49 -24.85 -3.87
CA LYS A 785 -32.40 -25.42 -2.86
C LYS A 785 -32.87 -24.34 -1.90
N THR A 786 -34.17 -24.30 -1.63
CA THR A 786 -34.80 -23.33 -0.73
C THR A 786 -35.08 -24.00 0.61
N PHE A 787 -34.78 -23.32 1.72
CA PHE A 787 -35.17 -23.80 3.05
C PHE A 787 -36.58 -23.27 3.39
N THR A 788 -37.54 -24.18 3.57
CA THR A 788 -38.95 -23.90 3.88
C THR A 788 -39.39 -24.65 5.14
N ILE A 789 -40.42 -24.15 5.83
CA ILE A 789 -41.10 -24.89 6.89
C ILE A 789 -42.15 -25.78 6.20
N ASP A 790 -42.29 -27.04 6.65
CA ASP A 790 -43.13 -28.06 5.99
C ASP A 790 -42.66 -28.36 4.54
N ALA A 791 -41.36 -28.60 4.37
CA ALA A 791 -40.71 -28.68 3.07
C ALA A 791 -41.16 -29.85 2.18
N ASP A 792 -41.30 -29.59 0.88
CA ASP A 792 -41.64 -30.60 -0.14
C ASP A 792 -40.40 -31.08 -0.92
N PRO A 793 -39.91 -32.32 -0.69
CA PRO A 793 -38.74 -32.84 -1.39
C PRO A 793 -38.90 -32.94 -2.91
N SER A 794 -40.14 -33.03 -3.42
CA SER A 794 -40.40 -33.07 -4.87
C SER A 794 -40.13 -31.74 -5.58
N LYS A 795 -40.08 -30.63 -4.83
CA LYS A 795 -39.75 -29.29 -5.33
C LYS A 795 -38.28 -28.90 -5.13
N GLY A 796 -37.46 -29.76 -4.52
CA GLY A 796 -36.09 -29.43 -4.12
C GLY A 796 -35.99 -28.54 -2.88
N GLU A 797 -37.05 -28.50 -2.07
CA GLU A 797 -37.06 -27.81 -0.77
C GLU A 797 -36.35 -28.65 0.31
N ILE A 798 -35.80 -27.99 1.33
CA ILE A 798 -35.21 -28.61 2.52
C ILE A 798 -35.88 -28.04 3.77
N GLU A 799 -36.15 -28.87 4.78
CA GLU A 799 -36.76 -28.43 6.04
C GLU A 799 -35.90 -27.36 6.75
N ALA A 800 -36.50 -26.19 6.98
CA ALA A 800 -35.84 -25.02 7.53
C ALA A 800 -35.66 -25.13 9.05
N ASP A 801 -34.41 -25.13 9.49
CA ASP A 801 -34.08 -25.06 10.92
C ASP A 801 -33.61 -23.64 11.28
N PRO A 802 -34.38 -22.87 12.06
CA PRO A 802 -34.03 -21.51 12.42
C PRO A 802 -32.73 -21.43 13.25
N ARG A 803 -32.29 -22.52 13.89
CA ARG A 803 -31.07 -22.54 14.70
C ARG A 803 -29.83 -22.25 13.86
N PHE A 804 -29.76 -22.72 12.61
CA PHE A 804 -28.64 -22.41 11.70
C PHE A 804 -28.47 -20.91 11.38
N LYS A 805 -29.44 -20.05 11.72
CA LYS A 805 -29.39 -18.60 11.46
C LYS A 805 -29.52 -17.73 12.72
N TYR A 806 -30.27 -18.20 13.72
CA TYR A 806 -30.63 -17.42 14.91
C TYR A 806 -30.11 -18.01 16.23
N ASP A 807 -29.42 -19.16 16.19
CA ASP A 807 -28.78 -19.78 17.36
C ASP A 807 -27.27 -19.96 17.11
N PRO A 808 -26.45 -18.96 17.46
CA PRO A 808 -24.99 -19.05 17.30
C PRO A 808 -24.34 -20.13 18.17
N ASP A 809 -24.98 -20.54 19.28
CA ASP A 809 -24.41 -21.52 20.19
C ASP A 809 -24.64 -22.95 19.67
N PHE A 810 -25.78 -23.21 19.04
CA PHE A 810 -25.99 -24.43 18.25
C PHE A 810 -24.96 -24.59 17.12
N LEU A 811 -24.62 -23.51 16.41
CA LEU A 811 -23.54 -23.55 15.41
C LEU A 811 -22.18 -23.93 16.03
N LYS A 812 -21.85 -23.39 17.22
CA LYS A 812 -20.61 -23.69 17.93
C LYS A 812 -20.50 -25.15 18.36
N THR A 813 -21.57 -25.71 18.92
CA THR A 813 -21.54 -27.02 19.58
C THR A 813 -21.89 -28.19 18.65
N HIS A 814 -22.76 -28.00 17.64
CA HIS A 814 -23.23 -29.08 16.76
C HIS A 814 -22.66 -29.04 15.33
N VAL A 815 -22.10 -27.91 14.87
CA VAL A 815 -21.72 -27.73 13.45
C VAL A 815 -20.22 -27.47 13.28
N LEU A 816 -19.63 -26.61 14.11
CA LEU A 816 -18.28 -26.06 13.87
C LEU A 816 -17.16 -27.11 13.81
N SER A 817 -17.09 -28.06 14.76
CA SER A 817 -16.01 -29.07 14.75
C SER A 817 -16.15 -30.06 13.59
N ALA A 818 -17.37 -30.54 13.33
CA ALA A 818 -17.65 -31.41 12.18
C ALA A 818 -17.30 -30.72 10.84
N PHE A 819 -17.60 -29.42 10.73
CA PHE A 819 -17.19 -28.61 9.58
C PHE A 819 -15.67 -28.52 9.44
N LEU A 820 -14.94 -28.25 10.54
CA LEU A 820 -13.48 -28.23 10.53
C LEU A 820 -12.90 -29.59 10.07
N ASN A 821 -13.43 -30.72 10.55
CA ASN A 821 -12.96 -32.05 10.14
C ASN A 821 -13.15 -32.29 8.63
N ARG A 822 -14.27 -31.84 8.06
CA ARG A 822 -14.51 -31.86 6.61
C ARG A 822 -13.53 -30.96 5.84
N VAL A 823 -13.26 -29.75 6.36
CA VAL A 823 -12.30 -28.81 5.76
C VAL A 823 -10.86 -29.34 5.80
N LEU A 824 -10.44 -30.01 6.89
CA LEU A 824 -9.12 -30.63 7.01
C LEU A 824 -8.96 -31.84 6.08
N SER A 825 -9.98 -32.69 5.97
CA SER A 825 -10.01 -33.80 5.01
C SER A 825 -9.89 -33.28 3.56
N GLU A 826 -10.66 -32.25 3.21
CA GLU A 826 -10.57 -31.62 1.89
C GLU A 826 -9.29 -30.80 1.67
N LEU A 827 -8.52 -30.46 2.71
CA LEU A 827 -7.15 -29.92 2.56
C LEU A 827 -6.20 -31.00 2.02
N VAL A 828 -6.28 -32.23 2.52
CA VAL A 828 -5.51 -33.37 1.99
C VAL A 828 -5.94 -33.65 0.54
N ASN A 829 -7.25 -33.71 0.28
CA ASN A 829 -7.77 -34.04 -1.05
C ASN A 829 -7.50 -32.92 -2.09
N LEU A 830 -7.47 -31.65 -1.68
CA LEU A 830 -6.98 -30.52 -2.48
C LEU A 830 -5.50 -30.71 -2.87
N MET A 831 -4.67 -31.16 -1.93
CA MET A 831 -3.23 -31.31 -2.14
C MET A 831 -2.87 -32.60 -2.91
N SER A 832 -3.75 -33.59 -2.93
CA SER A 832 -3.76 -34.66 -3.93
C SER A 832 -4.30 -34.16 -5.28
N ASP A 833 -5.62 -34.12 -5.45
CA ASP A 833 -6.28 -34.09 -6.77
C ASP A 833 -6.50 -32.68 -7.33
N GLY A 834 -6.29 -31.64 -6.52
CA GLY A 834 -6.61 -30.25 -6.87
C GLY A 834 -8.08 -29.91 -6.68
N ILE A 835 -8.66 -29.09 -7.56
CA ILE A 835 -10.09 -28.72 -7.54
C ILE A 835 -10.67 -28.93 -8.93
N ASP A 836 -11.67 -29.79 -9.04
CA ASP A 836 -12.44 -29.99 -10.27
C ASP A 836 -13.59 -28.99 -10.36
N TYR A 837 -13.46 -28.03 -11.29
CA TYR A 837 -14.46 -26.98 -11.52
C TYR A 837 -15.52 -27.34 -12.56
N ARG A 838 -15.54 -28.56 -13.14
CA ARG A 838 -16.49 -28.96 -14.20
C ARG A 838 -17.96 -28.85 -13.77
N ALA A 839 -18.25 -29.00 -12.47
CA ALA A 839 -19.60 -28.81 -11.93
C ALA A 839 -20.13 -27.36 -12.09
N CYS A 840 -19.26 -26.38 -12.30
CA CYS A 840 -19.62 -24.99 -12.59
C CYS A 840 -19.88 -24.72 -14.08
N ASP A 841 -19.52 -25.63 -15.00
CA ASP A 841 -19.56 -25.35 -16.45
C ASP A 841 -20.99 -25.16 -16.98
N ARG A 842 -21.98 -25.81 -16.36
CA ARG A 842 -23.40 -25.59 -16.69
C ARG A 842 -23.84 -24.17 -16.32
N ALA A 843 -23.63 -23.77 -15.07
CA ALA A 843 -23.91 -22.41 -14.61
C ALA A 843 -23.15 -21.38 -15.47
N TRP A 844 -21.89 -21.66 -15.84
CA TRP A 844 -21.14 -20.83 -16.78
C TRP A 844 -21.80 -20.69 -18.15
N ASN A 845 -22.42 -21.74 -18.69
CA ASN A 845 -23.12 -21.68 -19.98
C ASN A 845 -24.46 -20.93 -19.87
N GLU A 846 -25.20 -21.11 -18.79
CA GLU A 846 -26.43 -20.36 -18.48
C GLU A 846 -26.14 -18.85 -18.42
N ILE A 847 -25.09 -18.43 -17.71
CA ILE A 847 -24.67 -17.02 -17.61
C ILE A 847 -24.33 -16.41 -18.98
N LYS A 848 -23.71 -17.20 -19.88
CA LYS A 848 -23.37 -16.74 -21.24
C LYS A 848 -24.63 -16.50 -22.08
N ALA A 849 -25.66 -17.35 -21.94
CA ALA A 849 -26.97 -17.15 -22.55
C ALA A 849 -27.68 -15.91 -21.95
N GLU A 850 -27.73 -15.79 -20.62
CA GLU A 850 -28.30 -14.63 -19.90
C GLU A 850 -27.65 -13.29 -20.31
N ASN A 851 -26.39 -13.29 -20.77
CA ASN A 851 -25.62 -12.08 -21.07
C ASN A 851 -25.29 -11.86 -22.56
N SER A 852 -25.60 -12.79 -23.48
CA SER A 852 -25.36 -12.57 -24.90
C SER A 852 -26.31 -13.33 -25.84
N HIS A 853 -27.06 -12.58 -26.64
CA HIS A 853 -27.93 -13.14 -27.67
C HIS A 853 -27.14 -13.90 -28.75
N LEU A 854 -25.88 -13.52 -29.01
CA LEU A 854 -25.02 -14.25 -29.95
C LEU A 854 -24.60 -15.61 -29.39
N PHE A 855 -24.44 -15.75 -28.08
CA PHE A 855 -24.19 -17.06 -27.48
C PHE A 855 -25.42 -17.96 -27.60
N GLN A 856 -26.62 -17.43 -27.36
CA GLN A 856 -27.87 -18.17 -27.58
C GLN A 856 -28.00 -18.64 -29.04
N PHE A 857 -27.83 -17.73 -30.01
CA PHE A 857 -27.74 -18.07 -31.44
C PHE A 857 -26.73 -19.19 -31.73
N THR A 858 -25.54 -19.18 -31.11
CA THR A 858 -24.57 -20.28 -31.32
C THR A 858 -25.02 -21.62 -30.76
N GLN A 859 -25.82 -21.66 -29.69
CA GLN A 859 -26.42 -22.91 -29.20
C GLN A 859 -27.54 -23.38 -30.13
N ASP A 860 -28.51 -22.51 -30.43
CA ASP A 860 -29.72 -22.86 -31.19
C ASP A 860 -29.41 -23.34 -32.62
N VAL A 861 -28.37 -22.78 -33.24
CA VAL A 861 -27.92 -23.13 -34.60
C VAL A 861 -26.81 -24.20 -34.58
N GLY A 862 -26.41 -24.70 -33.41
CA GLY A 862 -25.34 -25.70 -33.27
C GLY A 862 -23.97 -25.20 -33.73
N LEU A 863 -23.73 -23.88 -33.68
CA LEU A 863 -22.49 -23.24 -34.13
C LEU A 863 -21.39 -23.50 -33.09
N SER A 864 -20.32 -24.20 -33.47
CA SER A 864 -19.24 -24.53 -32.53
C SER A 864 -17.84 -24.40 -33.14
N TYR A 865 -16.83 -24.48 -32.27
CA TYR A 865 -15.44 -24.58 -32.70
C TYR A 865 -15.16 -25.99 -33.22
N LEU A 866 -14.97 -26.11 -34.54
CA LEU A 866 -14.63 -27.36 -35.21
C LEU A 866 -13.29 -27.20 -35.93
N GLU A 867 -12.27 -27.90 -35.44
CA GLU A 867 -10.91 -27.80 -35.99
C GLU A 867 -10.87 -28.21 -37.47
N GLY A 868 -10.11 -27.47 -38.28
CA GLY A 868 -10.00 -27.67 -39.72
C GLY A 868 -11.22 -27.27 -40.56
N LYS A 869 -12.39 -27.01 -39.97
CA LYS A 869 -13.57 -26.50 -40.72
C LYS A 869 -13.40 -25.02 -41.09
N GLU A 870 -14.05 -24.61 -42.17
CA GLU A 870 -14.17 -23.22 -42.59
C GLU A 870 -15.61 -22.91 -42.95
N MET A 871 -16.11 -21.73 -42.57
CA MET A 871 -17.45 -21.28 -42.92
C MET A 871 -17.46 -19.83 -43.43
N PRO A 872 -18.14 -19.52 -44.55
CA PRO A 872 -18.20 -18.16 -45.08
C PRO A 872 -18.92 -17.20 -44.13
N VAL A 873 -18.39 -15.98 -44.00
CA VAL A 873 -18.98 -14.93 -43.16
C VAL A 873 -20.39 -14.56 -43.62
N GLY A 874 -20.68 -14.67 -44.93
CA GLY A 874 -22.00 -14.44 -45.49
C GLY A 874 -23.04 -15.53 -45.14
N ASP A 875 -22.61 -16.76 -44.84
CA ASP A 875 -23.53 -17.83 -44.46
C ASP A 875 -23.80 -17.81 -42.94
N ILE A 876 -22.78 -17.48 -42.14
CA ILE A 876 -22.98 -17.13 -40.72
C ILE A 876 -23.94 -15.94 -40.59
N TRP A 877 -23.85 -14.94 -41.48
CA TRP A 877 -24.80 -13.82 -41.52
C TRP A 877 -26.24 -14.29 -41.78
N LYS A 878 -26.49 -15.10 -42.83
CA LYS A 878 -27.85 -15.60 -43.14
C LYS A 878 -28.49 -16.36 -41.98
N LEU A 879 -27.69 -17.20 -41.29
CA LEU A 879 -28.16 -17.96 -40.13
C LEU A 879 -28.58 -17.02 -38.99
N LEU A 880 -27.77 -15.99 -38.72
CA LEU A 880 -28.06 -14.99 -37.69
C LEU A 880 -29.23 -14.07 -38.07
N GLU A 881 -29.33 -13.69 -39.34
CA GLU A 881 -30.41 -12.88 -39.92
C GLU A 881 -31.76 -13.61 -39.91
N GLY A 882 -31.76 -14.94 -40.11
CA GLY A 882 -32.93 -15.81 -39.87
C GLY A 882 -33.29 -15.89 -38.40
N TRP A 883 -32.33 -16.27 -37.53
CA TRP A 883 -32.54 -16.38 -36.09
C TRP A 883 -33.05 -15.08 -35.45
N TYR A 884 -32.62 -13.91 -35.95
CA TYR A 884 -33.15 -12.61 -35.52
C TYR A 884 -34.62 -12.38 -35.90
N GLN A 885 -35.09 -12.93 -37.02
CA GLN A 885 -36.51 -12.89 -37.40
C GLN A 885 -37.32 -13.85 -36.53
N ASP A 886 -36.85 -15.09 -36.37
CA ASP A 886 -37.51 -16.13 -35.56
C ASP A 886 -37.69 -15.71 -34.09
N ASN A 887 -36.75 -14.91 -33.56
CA ASN A 887 -36.77 -14.40 -32.18
C ASN A 887 -37.22 -12.92 -32.07
N GLY A 888 -37.77 -12.31 -33.12
CA GLY A 888 -38.38 -10.97 -33.06
C GLY A 888 -37.44 -9.76 -32.91
N TYR A 889 -36.13 -9.95 -33.08
CA TYR A 889 -35.12 -8.88 -33.10
C TYR A 889 -35.12 -8.07 -34.41
N LEU A 890 -35.56 -8.68 -35.51
CA LEU A 890 -35.54 -8.13 -36.87
C LEU A 890 -36.88 -8.42 -37.56
N SER A 891 -37.46 -7.40 -38.18
CA SER A 891 -38.54 -7.57 -39.16
C SER A 891 -38.26 -6.77 -40.42
N TYR A 892 -39.02 -7.00 -41.49
CA TYR A 892 -38.93 -6.22 -42.72
C TYR A 892 -40.27 -5.54 -43.01
N ILE A 893 -40.28 -4.21 -42.92
CA ILE A 893 -41.44 -3.39 -43.24
C ILE A 893 -41.33 -2.94 -44.69
N GLU A 894 -42.37 -3.16 -45.49
CA GLU A 894 -42.41 -2.70 -46.88
C GLU A 894 -42.65 -1.18 -46.92
N SER A 895 -41.72 -0.44 -47.55
CA SER A 895 -41.86 1.00 -47.72
C SER A 895 -42.88 1.35 -48.81
N SER A 896 -43.35 2.60 -48.79
CA SER A 896 -44.15 3.23 -49.87
C SER A 896 -43.47 3.28 -51.25
N THR A 897 -42.27 2.69 -51.40
CA THR A 897 -41.54 2.55 -52.66
C THR A 897 -41.33 1.09 -53.07
N GLY A 898 -42.01 0.12 -52.43
CA GLY A 898 -41.87 -1.31 -52.71
C GLY A 898 -40.49 -1.87 -52.32
N LYS A 899 -39.81 -1.23 -51.36
CA LYS A 899 -38.52 -1.69 -50.83
C LYS A 899 -38.70 -2.13 -49.38
N LEU A 900 -38.33 -3.37 -49.10
CA LEU A 900 -38.23 -3.86 -47.73
C LEU A 900 -37.17 -3.06 -46.96
N LYS A 901 -37.58 -2.49 -45.82
CA LYS A 901 -36.71 -1.80 -44.85
C LYS A 901 -36.60 -2.69 -43.62
N ALA A 902 -35.37 -3.03 -43.23
CA ALA A 902 -35.11 -3.72 -41.98
C ALA A 902 -35.50 -2.81 -40.80
N ASP A 903 -36.42 -3.29 -39.97
CA ASP A 903 -36.80 -2.69 -38.70
C ASP A 903 -36.27 -3.56 -37.55
N TRP A 904 -35.72 -2.92 -36.52
CA TRP A 904 -34.88 -3.59 -35.52
C TRP A 904 -35.38 -3.30 -34.11
N THR A 905 -35.92 -4.32 -33.44
CA THR A 905 -36.19 -4.28 -32.00
C THR A 905 -34.85 -4.28 -31.26
N ASP A 906 -34.63 -3.35 -30.32
CA ASP A 906 -33.42 -3.40 -29.49
C ASP A 906 -33.43 -4.63 -28.55
N SER A 907 -32.25 -5.18 -28.25
CA SER A 907 -32.15 -6.38 -27.42
C SER A 907 -32.66 -6.10 -25.99
N PRO A 908 -33.48 -7.00 -25.40
CA PRO A 908 -33.89 -6.88 -24.00
C PRO A 908 -32.69 -6.98 -23.04
N ILE A 909 -31.58 -7.59 -23.49
CA ILE A 909 -30.28 -7.57 -22.79
C ILE A 909 -29.66 -6.17 -22.95
N ARG A 910 -30.16 -5.21 -22.16
CA ARG A 910 -29.80 -3.77 -22.20
C ARG A 910 -28.31 -3.53 -22.50
N GLY A 911 -27.98 -3.12 -23.72
CA GLY A 911 -26.62 -2.77 -24.14
C GLY A 911 -25.75 -3.90 -24.69
N ASP A 912 -26.25 -5.14 -24.82
CA ASP A 912 -25.69 -6.07 -25.80
C ASP A 912 -26.12 -5.62 -27.20
N ARG A 913 -25.18 -5.57 -28.14
CA ARG A 913 -25.38 -4.95 -29.46
C ARG A 913 -25.63 -6.02 -30.51
N LEU A 914 -26.82 -5.95 -31.11
CA LEU A 914 -27.20 -6.73 -32.30
C LEU A 914 -26.23 -6.45 -33.46
N VAL A 915 -25.96 -7.48 -34.24
CA VAL A 915 -25.12 -7.43 -35.43
C VAL A 915 -26.00 -6.99 -36.59
N LYS A 916 -25.80 -5.79 -37.13
CA LYS A 916 -26.66 -5.22 -38.19
C LYS A 916 -26.08 -5.35 -39.60
N GLY A 917 -25.21 -6.36 -39.82
CA GLY A 917 -24.69 -6.72 -41.13
C GLY A 917 -23.49 -7.67 -41.13
N ALA A 918 -23.28 -8.38 -42.24
CA ALA A 918 -22.21 -9.36 -42.42
C ALA A 918 -20.78 -8.83 -42.21
N ASN A 919 -20.55 -7.52 -42.29
CA ASN A 919 -19.26 -6.88 -41.99
C ASN A 919 -18.91 -6.88 -40.49
N GLN A 920 -19.91 -6.96 -39.61
CA GLN A 920 -19.73 -6.97 -38.14
C GLN A 920 -19.56 -8.40 -37.60
N VAL A 921 -20.15 -9.41 -38.26
CA VAL A 921 -20.13 -10.84 -37.88
C VAL A 921 -18.73 -11.33 -37.52
N THR A 922 -17.71 -11.04 -38.35
CA THR A 922 -16.37 -11.60 -38.15
C THR A 922 -15.71 -11.15 -36.83
N ALA A 923 -15.98 -9.93 -36.35
CA ALA A 923 -15.45 -9.50 -35.06
C ALA A 923 -16.18 -10.22 -33.91
N ARG A 924 -17.51 -10.18 -33.94
CA ARG A 924 -18.37 -10.66 -32.85
C ARG A 924 -18.37 -12.19 -32.68
N ILE A 925 -18.16 -12.95 -33.76
CA ILE A 925 -17.98 -14.42 -33.68
C ILE A 925 -16.59 -14.80 -33.15
N LEU A 926 -15.54 -14.01 -33.43
CA LEU A 926 -14.21 -14.25 -32.87
C LEU A 926 -14.11 -13.90 -31.37
N GLU A 927 -14.98 -13.02 -30.86
CA GLU A 927 -15.16 -12.79 -29.42
C GLU A 927 -15.67 -14.06 -28.71
N LEU A 928 -16.58 -14.82 -29.34
CA LEU A 928 -17.12 -16.07 -28.79
C LEU A 928 -16.17 -17.28 -28.96
N PHE A 929 -15.39 -17.31 -30.06
CA PHE A 929 -14.50 -18.43 -30.38
C PHE A 929 -13.04 -17.97 -30.59
N PRO A 930 -12.27 -17.69 -29.52
CA PRO A 930 -10.91 -17.12 -29.62
C PRO A 930 -9.88 -17.97 -30.38
N LYS A 931 -10.14 -19.27 -30.56
CA LYS A 931 -9.28 -20.21 -31.31
C LYS A 931 -9.54 -20.17 -32.82
N ALA A 932 -10.69 -19.65 -33.24
CA ALA A 932 -11.01 -19.49 -34.64
C ALA A 932 -10.21 -18.34 -35.28
N LYS A 933 -10.04 -18.37 -36.60
CA LYS A 933 -9.21 -17.39 -37.33
C LYS A 933 -9.93 -16.89 -38.58
N ARG A 934 -9.94 -15.57 -38.76
CA ARG A 934 -10.34 -14.94 -40.03
C ARG A 934 -9.36 -15.34 -41.13
N VAL A 935 -9.88 -15.88 -42.23
CA VAL A 935 -9.11 -16.19 -43.44
C VAL A 935 -9.75 -15.50 -44.64
N VAL A 936 -8.93 -15.06 -45.59
CA VAL A 936 -9.37 -14.63 -46.92
C VAL A 936 -8.84 -15.64 -47.91
N LEU A 937 -9.74 -16.27 -48.67
CA LEU A 937 -9.40 -17.29 -49.66
C LEU A 937 -8.97 -16.63 -50.98
N ALA A 938 -8.32 -17.39 -51.87
CA ALA A 938 -7.78 -16.89 -53.14
C ALA A 938 -8.85 -16.31 -54.10
N ASN A 939 -10.12 -16.68 -53.92
CA ASN A 939 -11.29 -16.10 -54.60
C ASN A 939 -11.82 -14.81 -53.93
N ASN A 940 -11.05 -14.21 -53.00
CA ASN A 940 -11.40 -13.04 -52.19
C ASN A 940 -12.58 -13.25 -51.21
N SER A 941 -13.08 -14.48 -51.05
CA SER A 941 -14.12 -14.81 -50.06
C SER A 941 -13.57 -14.75 -48.64
N ARG A 942 -14.38 -14.18 -47.73
CA ARG A 942 -14.06 -14.08 -46.30
C ARG A 942 -14.68 -15.25 -45.55
N VAL A 943 -13.84 -16.05 -44.90
CA VAL A 943 -14.27 -17.22 -44.11
C VAL A 943 -13.72 -17.13 -42.69
N ILE A 944 -14.36 -17.85 -41.76
CA ILE A 944 -13.82 -18.09 -40.43
C ILE A 944 -13.39 -19.57 -40.37
N ARG A 945 -12.10 -19.81 -40.18
CA ARG A 945 -11.52 -21.14 -39.97
C ARG A 945 -11.61 -21.51 -38.50
N GLY A 946 -11.93 -22.77 -38.22
CA GLY A 946 -12.21 -23.29 -36.88
C GLY A 946 -13.68 -23.22 -36.49
N ILE A 947 -14.61 -22.92 -37.41
CA ILE A 947 -16.05 -22.82 -37.13
C ILE A 947 -16.83 -23.73 -38.07
N GLY A 948 -17.89 -24.36 -37.55
CA GLY A 948 -18.92 -25.02 -38.34
C GLY A 948 -20.17 -25.31 -37.53
N ILE A 949 -21.17 -25.90 -38.19
CA ILE A 949 -22.41 -26.39 -37.56
C ILE A 949 -22.18 -27.85 -37.12
N VAL A 950 -22.53 -28.15 -35.87
CA VAL A 950 -22.72 -29.53 -35.38
C VAL A 950 -24.13 -29.96 -35.81
N PRO A 951 -24.30 -31.11 -36.51
CA PRO A 951 -25.64 -31.59 -36.86
C PRO A 951 -26.45 -31.88 -35.60
N SER A 952 -27.62 -31.24 -35.48
CA SER A 952 -28.57 -31.48 -34.39
C SER A 952 -29.12 -32.90 -34.48
N GLY A 953 -28.55 -33.82 -33.71
CA GLY A 953 -29.15 -35.13 -33.45
C GLY A 953 -30.42 -34.97 -32.63
N ASN A 954 -31.40 -35.86 -32.85
CA ASN A 954 -32.50 -36.02 -31.89
C ASN A 954 -31.95 -36.49 -30.55
N GLY A 955 -32.69 -36.21 -29.47
CA GLY A 955 -32.16 -36.19 -28.11
C GLY A 955 -31.71 -37.52 -27.49
N ASP A 956 -31.13 -37.33 -26.31
CA ASP A 956 -30.73 -38.27 -25.26
C ASP A 956 -29.38 -39.04 -25.35
N GLU A 957 -28.79 -39.10 -24.15
CA GLU A 957 -27.66 -39.88 -23.62
C GLU A 957 -26.23 -39.83 -24.24
N GLY A 958 -25.28 -39.37 -23.41
CA GLY A 958 -24.09 -40.16 -23.05
C GLY A 958 -22.91 -40.22 -24.03
N GLY A 959 -22.02 -39.21 -24.00
CA GLY A 959 -20.81 -39.15 -24.84
C GLY A 959 -19.46 -39.18 -24.12
N HIS A 960 -19.17 -40.20 -23.32
CA HIS A 960 -17.80 -40.41 -22.79
C HIS A 960 -16.86 -40.94 -23.89
N ASN A 961 -15.67 -40.35 -24.02
CA ASN A 961 -14.58 -40.93 -24.82
C ASN A 961 -14.04 -42.21 -24.14
N GLN A 962 -14.26 -43.38 -24.74
CA GLN A 962 -13.32 -44.52 -24.64
C GLN A 962 -13.52 -45.60 -25.73
N SER A 963 -12.66 -46.62 -25.71
CA SER A 963 -12.29 -47.47 -26.85
C SER A 963 -13.13 -48.75 -27.04
N HIS A 964 -13.15 -49.24 -28.29
CA HIS A 964 -13.51 -50.59 -28.76
C HIS A 964 -13.92 -51.66 -27.72
N ASN A 965 -15.14 -52.19 -27.85
CA ASN A 965 -15.32 -53.57 -28.34
C ASN A 965 -16.74 -53.83 -28.91
N GLN A 966 -17.07 -55.07 -29.30
CA GLN A 966 -18.11 -55.42 -30.27
C GLN A 966 -19.23 -56.35 -29.74
N LEU A 967 -20.43 -56.23 -30.35
CA LEU A 967 -21.53 -57.22 -30.48
C LEU A 967 -22.35 -57.60 -29.22
N PRO A 968 -23.60 -58.12 -29.38
CA PRO A 968 -24.57 -57.98 -30.48
C PRO A 968 -26.00 -57.55 -30.03
N ASN A 969 -26.87 -57.23 -31.00
CA ASN A 969 -28.30 -56.91 -30.79
C ASN A 969 -29.20 -58.12 -31.16
N PRO A 970 -30.23 -58.43 -30.36
CA PRO A 970 -31.61 -58.65 -30.85
C PRO A 970 -32.70 -58.10 -29.88
N GLU A 971 -34.00 -57.92 -30.19
CA GLU A 971 -34.83 -58.25 -31.36
C GLU A 971 -36.19 -57.47 -31.36
N VAL A 972 -36.92 -57.54 -32.50
CA VAL A 972 -38.41 -57.58 -32.63
C VAL A 972 -39.30 -56.34 -32.32
N LEU A 973 -40.02 -55.91 -33.38
CA LEU A 973 -41.21 -55.03 -33.49
C LEU A 973 -42.53 -55.83 -33.16
N PRO A 974 -43.81 -55.41 -33.40
CA PRO A 974 -44.37 -54.17 -33.97
C PRO A 974 -45.64 -53.59 -33.26
N ASN A 975 -46.19 -52.48 -33.79
CA ASN A 975 -47.63 -52.10 -33.98
C ASN A 975 -48.70 -52.36 -32.87
N ASN A 976 -49.78 -51.58 -32.68
CA ASN A 976 -50.73 -51.08 -33.69
C ASN A 976 -51.87 -50.18 -33.11
N HIS A 977 -52.48 -49.33 -33.96
CA HIS A 977 -53.89 -48.79 -33.90
C HIS A 977 -54.47 -48.11 -32.62
N SER A 978 -55.70 -47.55 -32.65
CA SER A 978 -56.06 -46.23 -33.25
C SER A 978 -57.53 -45.78 -32.99
N LYS A 979 -57.74 -44.48 -32.68
CA LYS A 979 -58.94 -43.62 -32.94
C LYS A 979 -60.30 -43.87 -32.22
N GLN A 980 -61.08 -42.77 -32.13
CA GLN A 980 -62.56 -42.63 -31.96
C GLN A 980 -63.21 -43.01 -30.60
N HIS A 981 -64.39 -42.49 -30.19
CA HIS A 981 -65.02 -41.15 -30.34
C HIS A 981 -66.27 -41.03 -29.42
N ASN A 982 -66.50 -39.84 -28.82
CA ASN A 982 -67.81 -39.20 -28.51
C ASN A 982 -68.88 -39.78 -27.53
N GLN A 983 -69.54 -38.79 -26.88
CA GLN A 983 -70.95 -38.69 -26.45
C GLN A 983 -71.44 -39.27 -25.10
N GLY A 984 -72.23 -38.41 -24.43
CA GLY A 984 -72.99 -38.58 -23.17
C GLY A 984 -73.50 -37.19 -22.77
N ASP A 985 -74.78 -37.02 -22.45
CA ASP A 985 -75.48 -35.71 -22.40
C ASP A 985 -76.51 -35.62 -21.23
N THR A 986 -77.19 -34.47 -21.09
CA THR A 986 -78.23 -34.06 -20.11
C THR A 986 -77.75 -33.53 -18.74
N GLY A 987 -78.35 -32.48 -18.14
CA GLY A 987 -79.34 -31.52 -18.68
C GLY A 987 -80.00 -30.59 -17.62
N ASN A 988 -80.52 -29.42 -18.06
CA ASN A 988 -81.37 -28.43 -17.35
C ASN A 988 -80.74 -27.65 -16.14
N ASN A 989 -81.16 -26.42 -15.78
CA ASN A 989 -82.26 -25.55 -16.25
C ASN A 989 -81.95 -24.02 -16.16
N SER A 990 -82.82 -23.16 -16.71
CA SER A 990 -82.65 -21.68 -16.90
C SER A 990 -83.60 -20.83 -16.00
N SER A 991 -83.60 -19.48 -15.87
CA SER A 991 -82.79 -18.28 -16.28
C SER A 991 -83.05 -17.12 -15.27
N SER A 992 -82.47 -15.90 -15.30
CA SER A 992 -82.77 -14.77 -16.22
C SER A 992 -82.06 -13.45 -15.81
N LYS A 993 -81.72 -12.57 -16.79
CA LYS A 993 -81.41 -11.10 -16.66
C LYS A 993 -80.15 -10.70 -15.83
N GLU A 994 -79.40 -9.61 -16.11
CA GLU A 994 -79.35 -8.63 -17.21
C GLU A 994 -78.01 -7.81 -17.24
N ILE A 995 -77.54 -7.40 -18.44
CA ILE A 995 -76.90 -6.10 -18.80
C ILE A 995 -75.51 -5.72 -18.15
N GLU A 996 -74.48 -5.20 -18.85
CA GLU A 996 -74.29 -4.84 -20.29
C GLU A 996 -72.79 -4.85 -20.74
N LEU A 997 -72.53 -4.54 -22.02
CA LEU A 997 -71.19 -4.33 -22.60
C LEU A 997 -70.98 -2.86 -23.02
N ASN A 998 -69.72 -2.42 -23.13
CA ASN A 998 -69.20 -1.48 -24.15
C ASN A 998 -67.65 -1.57 -24.16
N THR A 999 -66.94 -1.98 -25.22
CA THR A 999 -66.71 -1.46 -26.59
C THR A 999 -65.47 -0.55 -26.74
N SER A 1000 -64.82 -0.63 -27.91
CA SER A 1000 -63.53 -0.05 -28.31
C SER A 1000 -63.68 1.39 -28.89
N PRO A 1001 -62.65 2.03 -29.51
CA PRO A 1001 -61.19 1.80 -29.56
C PRO A 1001 -60.35 3.08 -29.24
N PRO A 1002 -59.00 3.05 -29.34
CA PRO A 1002 -58.15 4.26 -29.37
C PRO A 1002 -57.82 4.70 -30.81
N GLU A 1003 -57.76 6.02 -31.09
CA GLU A 1003 -57.27 6.52 -32.38
C GLU A 1003 -56.72 7.97 -32.35
N SER A 1004 -55.46 8.15 -32.78
CA SER A 1004 -54.87 9.40 -33.35
C SER A 1004 -54.75 10.68 -32.49
N GLN A 1005 -53.98 11.73 -32.83
CA GLN A 1005 -52.65 11.90 -33.47
C GLN A 1005 -52.18 13.36 -33.19
N GLN A 1006 -50.97 13.75 -33.64
CA GLN A 1006 -50.43 15.14 -33.71
C GLN A 1006 -50.05 15.79 -32.35
N SER A 1007 -49.03 16.65 -32.25
CA SER A 1007 -47.88 16.97 -33.13
C SER A 1007 -46.86 17.85 -32.37
N LEU A 1008 -45.60 17.92 -32.84
CA LEU A 1008 -44.77 19.14 -33.09
C LEU A 1008 -44.90 20.36 -32.13
N ASP A 1009 -43.86 21.07 -31.67
CA ASP A 1009 -42.49 21.26 -32.21
C ASP A 1009 -41.45 21.77 -31.17
N ASP A 1010 -40.22 21.93 -31.67
CA ASP A 1010 -38.94 22.50 -31.21
C ASP A 1010 -38.80 23.66 -30.17
N GLU A 1011 -37.52 23.82 -29.78
CA GLU A 1011 -36.78 25.07 -29.51
C GLU A 1011 -36.63 25.70 -28.08
N ASN A 1012 -35.61 26.56 -27.99
CA ASN A 1012 -35.04 27.16 -26.77
C ASN A 1012 -35.86 28.34 -26.23
N THR A 1013 -35.85 28.60 -24.92
CA THR A 1013 -35.20 29.80 -24.32
C THR A 1013 -35.24 29.83 -22.78
N ASP A 1014 -34.08 30.05 -22.17
CA ASP A 1014 -33.70 31.11 -21.23
C ASP A 1014 -34.69 31.85 -20.28
N TYR A 1015 -34.13 32.21 -19.11
CA TYR A 1015 -34.49 33.27 -18.12
C TYR A 1015 -35.58 33.06 -17.02
N GLU A 1016 -35.13 33.35 -15.78
CA GLU A 1016 -35.76 33.84 -14.52
C GLU A 1016 -37.30 33.84 -14.28
N GLY A 1017 -37.73 33.85 -12.99
CA GLY A 1017 -38.90 34.71 -12.69
C GLY A 1017 -39.77 34.62 -11.43
N SER A 1018 -39.80 33.51 -10.66
CA SER A 1018 -40.51 33.39 -9.35
C SER A 1018 -42.06 33.49 -9.28
N THR A 1019 -42.63 33.06 -8.13
CA THR A 1019 -44.08 33.07 -7.72
C THR A 1019 -45.02 32.12 -8.49
N GLY A 1020 -46.05 31.49 -7.89
CA GLY A 1020 -46.39 31.32 -6.47
C GLY A 1020 -47.79 30.72 -6.23
N SER A 1021 -48.00 29.99 -5.12
CA SER A 1021 -49.28 29.39 -4.64
C SER A 1021 -49.77 28.11 -5.39
N VAL A 1022 -50.51 27.14 -4.80
CA VAL A 1022 -50.97 26.97 -3.40
C VAL A 1022 -51.31 25.49 -3.03
N ARG A 1023 -51.06 25.12 -1.75
CA ARG A 1023 -51.59 23.98 -0.93
C ARG A 1023 -51.48 22.51 -1.39
N GLU A 1024 -50.75 21.74 -0.57
CA GLU A 1024 -51.14 20.41 -0.06
C GLU A 1024 -51.11 20.42 1.48
N ILE A 1025 -51.70 19.41 2.15
CA ILE A 1025 -51.71 19.27 3.63
C ILE A 1025 -51.45 17.81 4.06
N GLN A 1026 -50.26 17.59 4.66
CA GLN A 1026 -49.89 16.53 5.65
C GLN A 1026 -50.06 15.04 5.22
N ILE A 1027 -49.48 14.03 5.87
CA ILE A 1027 -48.81 13.85 7.18
C ILE A 1027 -47.46 13.12 6.94
N GLN A 1028 -46.28 13.73 7.13
CA GLN A 1028 -45.49 13.90 8.37
C GLN A 1028 -44.91 12.63 9.05
N THR A 1029 -43.58 12.56 9.13
CA THR A 1029 -42.81 12.02 10.28
C THR A 1029 -41.39 12.66 10.28
N PRO A 1030 -40.76 13.00 11.44
CA PRO A 1030 -39.70 14.01 11.45
C PRO A 1030 -38.26 13.52 11.65
N ARG A 1031 -37.30 14.34 11.18
CA ARG A 1031 -35.93 14.49 11.73
C ARG A 1031 -35.81 15.90 12.32
N ILE A 1032 -34.97 16.09 13.35
CA ILE A 1032 -34.45 17.41 13.74
C ILE A 1032 -32.95 17.32 14.03
N GLN A 1033 -32.20 18.22 13.43
CA GLN A 1033 -30.98 18.83 13.98
C GLN A 1033 -31.30 20.32 14.17
N ASN A 1034 -30.70 20.98 15.16
CA ASN A 1034 -30.80 22.43 15.35
C ASN A 1034 -29.40 23.06 15.32
N GLU A 1035 -29.33 24.30 14.83
CA GLU A 1035 -28.13 25.15 14.83
C GLU A 1035 -28.18 26.23 15.93
N HIS A 1036 -27.12 27.04 16.00
CA HIS A 1036 -26.92 28.10 17.00
C HIS A 1036 -27.87 29.30 16.86
N ASN A 1037 -28.05 30.08 17.94
CA ASN A 1037 -27.53 31.46 17.91
C ASN A 1037 -27.26 32.08 19.31
N GLN A 1038 -26.65 33.27 19.31
CA GLN A 1038 -26.16 34.04 20.48
C GLN A 1038 -27.22 35.00 21.07
N LEU A 1039 -26.97 35.51 22.29
CA LEU A 1039 -27.32 36.88 22.73
C LEU A 1039 -26.53 37.28 24.02
N ASN A 1040 -26.66 38.52 24.48
CA ASN A 1040 -25.61 39.25 25.23
C ASN A 1040 -25.84 39.47 26.75
N GLU A 1041 -24.72 39.82 27.43
CA GLU A 1041 -24.51 40.85 28.48
C GLU A 1041 -25.70 41.40 29.30
N ASP A 1042 -25.66 41.28 30.64
CA ASP A 1042 -25.54 42.40 31.61
C ASP A 1042 -25.77 41.92 33.09
N GLY A 1043 -25.41 42.75 34.09
CA GLY A 1043 -26.10 42.75 35.40
C GLY A 1043 -25.31 42.38 36.67
N CYS A 1044 -25.13 43.37 37.55
CA CYS A 1044 -24.36 43.38 38.80
C CYS A 1044 -24.92 42.63 40.05
N GLU A 1045 -24.02 42.40 41.02
CA GLU A 1045 -24.12 42.71 42.48
C GLU A 1045 -24.80 41.80 43.56
N GLU A 1046 -24.09 41.77 44.72
CA GLU A 1046 -24.50 41.63 46.14
C GLU A 1046 -25.02 40.32 46.80
N GLY A 1047 -24.78 40.22 48.13
CA GLY A 1047 -25.19 39.15 49.07
C GLY A 1047 -24.10 38.09 49.36
N GLU A 1048 -23.25 38.15 50.42
CA GLU A 1048 -23.56 38.04 51.86
C GLU A 1048 -24.59 36.91 52.15
N THR A 1049 -24.26 35.75 52.74
CA THR A 1049 -23.58 35.39 54.01
C THR A 1049 -23.33 33.84 54.00
N GLY A 1050 -22.67 33.12 54.92
CA GLY A 1050 -22.04 33.41 56.22
C GLY A 1050 -22.44 32.35 57.27
N TYR A 1051 -21.49 31.86 58.10
CA TYR A 1051 -21.64 30.88 59.21
C TYR A 1051 -21.93 29.41 58.78
N ASP A 1052 -21.10 28.41 59.14
CA ASP A 1052 -20.91 27.71 60.45
C ASP A 1052 -22.01 26.67 60.76
N SER A 1053 -21.80 25.60 61.54
CA SER A 1053 -20.61 24.82 61.96
C SER A 1053 -21.10 23.57 62.74
N SER A 1054 -20.20 22.69 63.23
CA SER A 1054 -20.46 21.57 64.19
C SER A 1054 -21.50 20.49 63.77
N SER A 1055 -21.16 19.23 63.50
CA SER A 1055 -20.64 18.18 64.40
C SER A 1055 -21.61 17.69 65.48
N MET A 1056 -22.03 16.41 65.42
CA MET A 1056 -22.24 15.58 66.62
C MET A 1056 -22.21 14.07 66.30
N GLU A 1057 -22.01 13.26 67.34
CA GLU A 1057 -21.70 11.82 67.28
C GLU A 1057 -22.94 10.94 67.49
N SER A 1058 -22.84 9.64 67.22
CA SER A 1058 -23.21 8.60 68.20
C SER A 1058 -22.85 7.18 67.74
N ASN A 1059 -22.45 6.33 68.69
CA ASN A 1059 -22.19 4.90 68.48
C ASN A 1059 -23.45 4.06 68.70
N SER A 1060 -23.53 2.89 68.03
CA SER A 1060 -24.06 1.69 68.66
C SER A 1060 -23.44 0.43 68.05
N SER A 1061 -23.26 -0.61 68.86
CA SER A 1061 -22.62 -1.87 68.47
C SER A 1061 -23.36 -3.05 69.09
N LEU A 1062 -23.52 -4.15 68.32
CA LEU A 1062 -24.07 -5.42 68.80
C LEU A 1062 -23.28 -6.59 68.19
N THR A 1063 -23.11 -7.66 68.96
CA THR A 1063 -22.17 -8.75 68.67
C THR A 1063 -22.75 -10.15 68.92
N GLU A 1064 -22.84 -10.97 67.86
CA GLU A 1064 -22.79 -12.45 67.87
C GLU A 1064 -23.91 -13.20 68.69
N PRO A 1065 -23.98 -14.56 68.81
CA PRO A 1065 -23.12 -15.63 68.27
C PRO A 1065 -23.78 -16.95 67.73
N HIS A 1066 -22.98 -17.71 66.94
CA HIS A 1066 -22.78 -19.19 66.94
C HIS A 1066 -23.84 -20.27 66.50
N LEU A 1067 -23.26 -21.41 66.00
CA LEU A 1067 -23.67 -22.85 66.10
C LEU A 1067 -24.47 -23.64 65.00
N LEU A 1068 -23.70 -24.26 64.08
CA LEU A 1068 -23.68 -25.69 63.62
C LEU A 1068 -24.83 -26.41 62.85
N LYS A 1069 -24.45 -27.57 62.24
CA LYS A 1069 -25.11 -28.40 61.19
C LYS A 1069 -25.86 -29.63 61.75
N PRO A 1070 -26.69 -30.34 60.94
CA PRO A 1070 -26.26 -31.67 60.42
C PRO A 1070 -26.84 -32.11 59.04
N GLY A 1071 -26.30 -33.20 58.44
CA GLY A 1071 -26.96 -33.94 57.32
C GLY A 1071 -25.98 -34.61 56.32
N THR A 1072 -25.89 -35.94 56.31
CA THR A 1072 -24.86 -36.72 55.56
C THR A 1072 -25.48 -37.84 54.70
N ARG A 1073 -24.85 -38.24 53.57
CA ARG A 1073 -24.52 -39.64 53.13
C ARG A 1073 -24.24 -39.72 51.60
N ILE A 1074 -23.33 -40.56 51.06
CA ILE A 1074 -22.28 -41.39 51.71
C ILE A 1074 -20.90 -41.30 50.99
N ILE A 1075 -20.22 -42.39 50.58
CA ILE A 1075 -18.75 -42.44 50.33
C ILE A 1075 -18.38 -43.49 49.23
N HIS A 1076 -17.14 -43.39 48.69
CA HIS A 1076 -16.22 -44.42 48.11
C HIS A 1076 -15.88 -44.26 46.61
N ASN A 1077 -14.63 -44.37 46.13
CA ASN A 1077 -13.24 -44.51 46.68
C ASN A 1077 -12.26 -44.18 45.50
N GLU A 1078 -10.92 -43.99 45.53
CA GLU A 1078 -9.78 -43.93 46.48
C GLU A 1078 -8.55 -43.33 45.69
N SER A 1079 -7.41 -42.86 46.22
CA SER A 1079 -6.89 -42.65 47.59
C SER A 1079 -5.77 -41.58 47.64
N TRP A 1080 -5.52 -41.05 48.85
CA TRP A 1080 -4.27 -40.59 49.52
C TRP A 1080 -2.90 -40.55 48.76
N VAL A 1081 -1.92 -39.67 49.09
CA VAL A 1081 -1.78 -38.34 49.77
C VAL A 1081 -0.26 -38.00 49.74
N GLY A 1082 0.24 -36.76 49.84
CA GLY A 1082 -0.37 -35.45 50.04
C GLY A 1082 0.70 -34.35 50.27
N THR A 1083 0.31 -33.21 50.85
CA THR A 1083 1.14 -31.98 50.92
C THR A 1083 1.84 -31.80 52.28
N ILE A 1084 3.02 -31.17 52.29
CA ILE A 1084 3.61 -30.51 53.48
C ILE A 1084 3.96 -29.06 53.14
N GLN A 1085 3.56 -28.13 54.01
CA GLN A 1085 4.07 -26.75 54.07
C GLN A 1085 4.70 -26.51 55.45
N SER A 1086 5.88 -25.90 55.50
CA SER A 1086 6.27 -24.84 56.46
C SER A 1086 7.77 -24.53 56.33
N ILE A 1087 8.18 -23.36 56.84
CA ILE A 1087 9.53 -22.80 56.73
C ILE A 1087 10.20 -22.83 58.10
N HIS A 1088 11.52 -23.02 58.15
CA HIS A 1088 12.36 -22.63 59.28
C HIS A 1088 13.66 -21.96 58.75
N PRO A 1089 14.26 -21.00 59.47
CA PRO A 1089 15.40 -20.22 58.98
C PRO A 1089 16.75 -20.93 59.18
N ASP A 1090 17.83 -20.17 58.92
CA ASP A 1090 19.25 -20.54 58.90
C ASP A 1090 19.68 -21.36 57.67
N GLY A 1091 20.26 -20.67 56.69
CA GLY A 1091 20.53 -21.22 55.36
C GLY A 1091 21.77 -22.11 55.29
N LYS A 1092 21.57 -23.36 54.85
CA LYS A 1092 22.52 -24.19 54.06
C LYS A 1092 21.88 -25.52 53.67
N VAL A 1093 22.01 -25.92 52.41
CA VAL A 1093 22.34 -27.28 51.90
C VAL A 1093 22.29 -27.23 50.36
N ALA A 1094 23.08 -28.05 49.71
CA ALA A 1094 23.12 -28.20 48.25
C ALA A 1094 22.88 -29.67 47.85
N GLN A 1095 22.88 -29.93 46.54
CA GLN A 1095 23.27 -31.22 45.94
C GLN A 1095 22.29 -32.41 46.01
N VAL A 1096 21.18 -32.35 45.24
CA VAL A 1096 20.58 -33.57 44.63
C VAL A 1096 19.97 -33.22 43.26
N TYR A 1097 20.75 -33.28 42.16
CA TYR A 1097 20.22 -33.46 40.79
C TYR A 1097 21.29 -33.83 39.72
N LEU A 1098 22.35 -34.54 40.10
CA LEU A 1098 23.46 -34.90 39.18
C LEU A 1098 23.55 -36.39 38.81
N ASP A 1099 22.78 -37.26 39.49
CA ASP A 1099 22.98 -38.72 39.44
C ASP A 1099 22.01 -39.46 38.49
N LEU A 1100 21.38 -38.77 37.52
CA LEU A 1100 20.31 -39.36 36.68
C LEU A 1100 20.47 -39.19 35.16
N MET A 1101 21.65 -38.76 34.67
CA MET A 1101 21.93 -38.59 33.22
C MET A 1101 23.09 -39.43 32.68
N GLU A 1102 23.76 -40.23 33.52
CA GLU A 1102 24.77 -41.21 33.08
C GLU A 1102 24.19 -42.63 32.93
N SER A 1103 23.49 -42.94 31.82
CA SER A 1103 23.09 -44.34 31.53
C SER A 1103 22.72 -44.70 30.07
N VAL A 1104 23.30 -44.04 29.04
CA VAL A 1104 23.29 -44.59 27.66
C VAL A 1104 24.69 -44.49 27.03
N HIS A 1105 25.18 -45.59 26.47
CA HIS A 1105 26.50 -45.72 25.82
C HIS A 1105 26.35 -46.10 24.32
N PRO A 1106 27.43 -46.11 23.51
CA PRO A 1106 27.36 -45.63 22.12
C PRO A 1106 27.29 -46.73 21.04
N VAL A 1107 27.16 -46.27 19.78
CA VAL A 1107 27.52 -47.01 18.55
C VAL A 1107 28.41 -46.11 17.70
N ASP A 1108 29.38 -46.70 16.98
CA ASP A 1108 30.51 -46.00 16.36
C ASP A 1108 30.18 -44.96 15.28
N ILE A 1109 30.94 -43.84 15.31
CA ILE A 1109 31.10 -42.92 14.19
C ILE A 1109 32.46 -43.23 13.53
N ASP A 1110 32.52 -44.31 12.74
CA ASP A 1110 33.72 -44.62 11.94
C ASP A 1110 33.39 -45.25 10.58
N ASN A 1111 32.34 -44.71 9.91
CA ASN A 1111 32.15 -44.80 8.45
C ASN A 1111 31.03 -43.86 7.97
N LEU A 1112 31.39 -42.69 7.43
CA LEU A 1112 30.77 -42.05 6.25
C LEU A 1112 31.45 -40.71 5.93
N LYS A 1113 32.56 -40.77 5.18
CA LYS A 1113 33.03 -39.64 4.37
C LYS A 1113 32.46 -39.81 2.97
N LEU A 1114 31.78 -38.79 2.43
CA LEU A 1114 31.82 -38.30 1.03
C LEU A 1114 30.54 -37.53 0.66
N LEU A 1115 30.73 -36.41 -0.06
CA LEU A 1115 29.74 -35.67 -0.87
C LEU A 1115 28.59 -35.01 -0.07
N ASP A 1116 28.39 -33.68 -0.03
CA ASP A 1116 28.78 -32.56 -0.94
C ASP A 1116 27.93 -32.48 -2.23
N GLU A 1117 26.66 -32.08 -2.06
CA GLU A 1117 25.82 -31.33 -3.00
C GLU A 1117 24.83 -30.42 -2.22
#